data_AF-A0A8K1FKK0-F1
#
_entry.id   AF-A0A8K1FKK0-F1
#
_cell.length_a   1.000
_cell.length_b   1.000
_cell.length_c   1.000
_cell.angle_alpha   90.00
_cell.angle_beta   90.00
_cell.angle_gamma   90.00
#
_symmetry.space_group_name_H-M   'P 1'
#
loop_
_entity.id
_entity.type
_entity.pdbx_description
1 polymer ?
#
loop_
_entity_poly.entity_id
_entity_poly.type
_entity_poly.pdbx_seq_one_letter_code
_entity_poly.pdbx_strand_id
1 'polypeptide(L)'
;MSEHPEQDAPASVKISSPSGPKKLHSKLTWRHVLHLIHRLLVFGAAWRYIILSFQSSAASYELLRGHNSPSRDGNVFPFPVMASVVGTEAIRMSPLAKGAFSDDMTPRNSSIYINATGQAVGACPLSPNNYVYTNDFLRAIFTAISRDTAYNITALDKANMELIAPVVDCTYVMFDQAGTTGGRFFYLARERANPDRVFLVVVSIIMQQYKISLQSETGPAGVGMVQVIYDMREPSVTSYHIVAKGFPMREMEYRVYEYLNTTPDGEWTLRSIPSSKNDFAMVLTTSIHEGFYMKAPTQQSNLNNQIWRTPATPSEAVGVWHFIYTPVLRDSWAWVHGVQFIIGIRLLGNLVILCVTTYNNLHSRKLWIGAAFVSISTSQVLNVVLVLVSWFMNEYWSLHEYSVTLGYAVIGLPDRLIHDVIMHADLLTLYFGACGLLGSVFRERIDPLLAMALFEIGYDRKTRLGLLLKSPQLNAKIQAFAYPFFLRGVLAPVPGQGAISPMIVQVAHNMGKRDYSYVAACLFPAFLSLVWIVAYAILRKIYRRIFPPKVLVQQNTTGTARSLDEESLLIQKRVLTLFEVATGTELEHRFGLVSDYDTCVFIRGVKFASADGIYSNGFVIANEKYLLHASDIWTIAMMKLFRTRFRNVYAYEVHNTTVQPTALLVYPHTLTLRDLLNLSVSVLS
;
A
#
# COMPACT_ATOMS: atom_id res chain seq x y z
N MET A 1 55.66 45.37 86.26
CA MET A 1 54.19 45.49 86.27
C MET A 1 53.74 45.06 84.88
N SER A 2 53.26 43.84 84.64
CA SER A 2 52.22 43.08 85.38
C SER A 2 50.89 43.85 85.38
N GLU A 3 49.95 43.44 84.52
CA GLU A 3 48.70 42.78 84.95
C GLU A 3 47.83 42.31 83.75
N HIS A 4 47.52 41.01 83.77
CA HIS A 4 46.31 40.35 83.24
C HIS A 4 45.67 39.66 84.47
N PRO A 5 44.35 39.34 84.52
CA PRO A 5 43.46 38.90 83.44
C PRO A 5 42.13 39.73 83.41
N GLU A 6 40.93 39.33 82.96
CA GLU A 6 40.41 38.04 82.45
C GLU A 6 39.30 38.16 81.37
N GLN A 7 38.05 37.77 81.67
CA GLN A 7 36.94 37.40 80.77
C GLN A 7 35.75 38.38 80.84
N ASP A 8 35.03 38.57 79.71
CA ASP A 8 33.61 38.18 79.63
C ASP A 8 33.06 38.22 78.18
N ALA A 9 32.01 37.45 77.93
CA ALA A 9 31.15 37.47 76.72
C ALA A 9 29.70 37.84 77.14
N PRO A 10 28.65 37.89 76.27
CA PRO A 10 28.58 37.75 74.81
C PRO A 10 27.71 38.84 74.09
N ALA A 11 27.64 38.83 72.75
CA ALA A 11 26.44 39.29 72.01
C ALA A 11 26.39 38.72 70.58
N SER A 12 25.21 38.29 70.11
CA SER A 12 25.04 37.59 68.83
C SER A 12 24.80 38.54 67.65
N VAL A 13 25.67 38.48 66.64
CA VAL A 13 25.47 39.17 65.35
C VAL A 13 24.39 38.44 64.55
N LYS A 14 23.26 39.12 64.28
CA LYS A 14 22.21 38.61 63.39
C LYS A 14 22.73 38.51 61.96
N ILE A 15 23.01 37.29 61.52
CA ILE A 15 23.20 36.96 60.11
C ILE A 15 21.86 37.17 59.39
N SER A 16 21.77 38.18 58.52
CA SER A 16 20.65 38.33 57.60
C SER A 16 20.70 37.19 56.59
N SER A 17 19.66 36.36 56.60
CA SER A 17 19.53 35.22 55.68
C SER A 17 19.55 35.69 54.21
N PRO A 18 20.18 34.94 53.30
CA PRO A 18 20.10 35.26 51.88
C PRO A 18 18.64 35.18 51.44
N SER A 19 18.10 36.28 50.92
CA SER A 19 16.73 36.32 50.43
C SER A 19 16.55 35.26 49.34
N GLY A 20 15.67 34.29 49.58
CA GLY A 20 15.42 33.18 48.66
C GLY A 20 15.00 33.65 47.26
N PRO A 21 15.10 32.77 46.24
CA PRO A 21 14.86 33.14 44.85
C PRO A 21 13.44 33.69 44.67
N LYS A 22 13.34 35.00 44.37
CA LYS A 22 12.06 35.67 44.11
C LYS A 22 11.39 35.01 42.90
N LYS A 23 10.27 34.33 43.15
CA LYS A 23 9.47 33.64 42.13
C LYS A 23 8.91 34.65 41.12
N LEU A 24 9.53 34.75 39.95
CA LEU A 24 8.94 35.46 38.81
C LEU A 24 8.10 34.47 37.99
N HIS A 25 6.81 34.35 38.31
CA HIS A 25 5.85 33.70 37.41
C HIS A 25 5.66 34.57 36.17
N SER A 26 6.50 34.38 35.15
CA SER A 26 6.23 34.94 33.83
C SER A 26 4.93 34.32 33.30
N LYS A 27 3.87 35.13 33.18
CA LYS A 27 2.60 34.68 32.58
C LYS A 27 2.89 34.12 31.19
N LEU A 28 2.54 32.86 30.94
CA LEU A 28 2.78 32.21 29.66
C LEU A 28 2.03 33.00 28.57
N THR A 29 2.77 33.63 27.67
CA THR A 29 2.17 34.43 26.59
C THR A 29 1.48 33.50 25.60
N TRP A 30 0.35 33.92 25.04
CA TRP A 30 -0.38 33.15 24.01
C TRP A 30 0.52 32.66 22.85
N ARG A 31 1.51 33.47 22.44
CA ARG A 31 2.51 33.08 21.44
C ARG A 31 3.39 31.90 21.88
N HIS A 32 3.78 31.84 23.15
CA HIS A 32 4.54 30.71 23.71
C HIS A 32 3.69 29.43 23.75
N VAL A 33 2.39 29.55 24.07
CA VAL A 33 1.43 28.42 24.01
C VAL A 33 1.31 27.89 22.57
N LEU A 34 1.09 28.77 21.59
CA LEU A 34 0.98 28.37 20.18
C LEU A 34 2.28 27.73 19.64
N HIS A 35 3.45 28.27 19.99
CA HIS A 35 4.73 27.68 19.60
C HIS A 35 4.93 26.28 20.20
N LEU A 36 4.54 26.09 21.46
CA LEU A 36 4.63 24.79 22.12
C LEU A 36 3.65 23.76 21.52
N ILE A 37 2.42 24.17 21.18
CA ILE A 37 1.47 23.33 20.44
C ILE A 37 2.04 22.94 19.08
N HIS A 38 2.62 23.88 18.32
CA HIS A 38 3.26 23.60 17.04
C HIS A 38 4.43 22.60 17.18
N ARG A 39 5.31 22.76 18.16
CA ARG A 39 6.39 21.81 18.48
C ARG A 39 5.85 20.40 18.77
N LEU A 40 4.75 20.28 19.52
CA LEU A 40 4.09 18.99 19.79
C LEU A 40 3.47 18.37 18.53
N LEU A 41 2.88 19.17 17.63
CA LEU A 41 2.36 18.68 16.35
C LEU A 41 3.49 18.21 15.40
N VAL A 42 4.62 18.92 15.35
CA VAL A 42 5.82 18.50 14.61
C VAL A 42 6.40 17.20 15.17
N PHE A 43 6.39 17.02 16.50
CA PHE A 43 6.74 15.75 17.15
C PHE A 43 5.79 14.63 16.72
N GLY A 44 4.47 14.88 16.72
CA GLY A 44 3.47 13.94 16.23
C GLY A 44 3.66 13.54 14.76
N ALA A 45 4.02 14.49 13.89
CA ALA A 45 4.35 14.21 12.49
C ALA A 45 5.61 13.34 12.34
N ALA A 46 6.65 13.57 13.16
CA ALA A 46 7.84 12.72 13.17
C ALA A 46 7.51 11.30 13.66
N TRP A 47 6.66 11.17 14.68
CA TRP A 47 6.17 9.88 15.17
C TRP A 47 5.35 9.14 14.11
N ARG A 48 4.46 9.83 13.37
CA ARG A 48 3.72 9.25 12.24
C ARG A 48 4.64 8.70 11.15
N TYR A 49 5.72 9.41 10.82
CA TYR A 49 6.71 8.90 9.84
C TYR A 49 7.47 7.67 10.35
N ILE A 50 7.81 7.62 11.64
CA ILE A 50 8.40 6.41 12.27
C ILE A 50 7.42 5.23 12.18
N ILE A 51 6.14 5.44 12.50
CA ILE A 51 5.10 4.40 12.36
C ILE A 51 5.03 3.88 10.92
N LEU A 52 4.94 4.78 9.92
CA LEU A 52 4.92 4.39 8.51
C LEU A 52 6.16 3.59 8.09
N SER A 53 7.34 4.00 8.56
CA SER A 53 8.61 3.32 8.27
C SER A 53 8.62 1.88 8.79
N PHE A 54 8.13 1.65 10.03
CA PHE A 54 8.00 0.31 10.60
C PHE A 54 6.85 -0.50 10.00
N GLN A 55 5.72 0.11 9.64
CA GLN A 55 4.63 -0.56 8.94
C GLN A 55 5.06 -1.04 7.54
N SER A 56 5.77 -0.20 6.78
CA SER A 56 6.41 -0.60 5.51
C SER A 56 7.36 -1.78 5.69
N SER A 57 8.14 -1.79 6.78
CA SER A 57 9.08 -2.87 7.08
C SER A 57 8.36 -4.19 7.42
N ALA A 58 7.27 -4.12 8.18
CA ALA A 58 6.43 -5.27 8.50
C ALA A 58 5.73 -5.84 7.25
N ALA A 59 5.15 -4.97 6.40
CA ALA A 59 4.55 -5.37 5.13
C ALA A 59 5.57 -6.02 4.18
N SER A 60 6.80 -5.50 4.12
CA SER A 60 7.89 -6.09 3.35
C SER A 60 8.25 -7.50 3.85
N TYR A 61 8.18 -7.72 5.16
CA TYR A 61 8.40 -9.02 5.78
C TYR A 61 7.25 -10.01 5.55
N GLU A 62 6.00 -9.53 5.53
CA GLU A 62 4.82 -10.33 5.16
C GLU A 62 4.89 -10.81 3.69
N LEU A 63 5.30 -9.94 2.77
CA LEU A 63 5.56 -10.28 1.36
C LEU A 63 6.67 -11.34 1.21
N LEU A 64 7.79 -11.19 1.93
CA LEU A 64 8.89 -12.17 1.92
C LEU A 64 8.47 -13.54 2.49
N ARG A 65 7.52 -13.56 3.44
CA ARG A 65 6.93 -14.79 3.97
C ARG A 65 5.89 -15.42 3.05
N GLY A 66 5.44 -14.72 2.00
CA GLY A 66 4.36 -15.16 1.13
C GLY A 66 3.06 -15.40 1.92
N HIS A 67 2.68 -14.46 2.79
CA HIS A 67 1.50 -14.66 3.64
C HIS A 67 0.21 -14.76 2.81
N ASN A 68 -0.56 -15.83 3.03
CA ASN A 68 -1.80 -16.08 2.29
C ASN A 68 -2.81 -14.97 2.60
N SER A 69 -3.37 -14.35 1.56
CA SER A 69 -4.40 -13.34 1.73
C SER A 69 -5.77 -14.00 1.85
N PRO A 70 -6.68 -13.50 2.70
CA PRO A 70 -8.02 -14.07 2.83
C PRO A 70 -8.77 -13.91 1.51
N SER A 71 -9.40 -15.00 1.07
CA SER A 71 -10.32 -15.00 -0.08
C SER A 71 -11.46 -14.00 0.15
N ARG A 72 -11.94 -13.41 -0.95
CA ARG A 72 -13.00 -12.42 -0.98
C ARG A 72 -14.08 -12.87 -1.96
N ASP A 73 -15.33 -12.50 -1.70
CA ASP A 73 -16.39 -12.65 -2.70
C ASP A 73 -16.02 -11.78 -3.93
N GLY A 74 -16.14 -12.39 -5.11
CA GLY A 74 -15.77 -11.80 -6.39
C GLY A 74 -16.98 -11.30 -7.17
N ASN A 75 -16.90 -11.37 -8.51
CA ASN A 75 -18.04 -11.01 -9.35
C ASN A 75 -19.20 -11.99 -9.19
N VAL A 76 -20.41 -11.45 -9.17
CA VAL A 76 -21.67 -12.20 -9.17
C VAL A 76 -22.34 -11.98 -10.52
N PHE A 77 -22.56 -13.05 -11.28
CA PHE A 77 -23.25 -13.01 -12.57
C PHE A 77 -24.66 -13.58 -12.41
N PRO A 78 -25.71 -12.74 -12.35
CA PRO A 78 -27.09 -13.20 -12.27
C PRO A 78 -27.64 -13.62 -13.63
N PHE A 79 -28.58 -14.56 -13.62
CA PHE A 79 -29.38 -15.03 -14.76
C PHE A 79 -30.87 -14.83 -14.44
N PRO A 80 -31.34 -13.58 -14.32
CA PRO A 80 -32.68 -13.29 -13.80
C PRO A 80 -33.79 -13.75 -14.75
N VAL A 81 -33.55 -13.70 -16.07
CA VAL A 81 -34.49 -14.21 -17.07
C VAL A 81 -34.52 -15.73 -17.03
N MET A 82 -33.38 -16.41 -17.06
CA MET A 82 -33.36 -17.88 -16.93
C MET A 82 -34.04 -18.36 -15.64
N ALA A 83 -33.79 -17.71 -14.50
CA ALA A 83 -34.46 -18.02 -13.24
C ALA A 83 -35.99 -17.83 -13.31
N SER A 84 -36.47 -16.77 -13.97
CA SER A 84 -37.92 -16.50 -14.08
C SER A 84 -38.63 -17.47 -15.03
N VAL A 85 -38.01 -17.85 -16.15
CA VAL A 85 -38.61 -18.81 -17.08
C VAL A 85 -38.55 -20.24 -16.57
N VAL A 86 -37.50 -20.62 -15.82
CA VAL A 86 -37.46 -21.94 -15.15
C VAL A 86 -38.45 -22.01 -13.98
N GLY A 87 -38.66 -20.90 -13.26
CA GLY A 87 -39.66 -20.80 -12.20
C GLY A 87 -39.31 -21.60 -10.94
N THR A 88 -40.34 -22.03 -10.21
CA THR A 88 -40.22 -22.62 -8.87
C THR A 88 -40.84 -24.02 -8.73
N GLU A 89 -41.14 -24.69 -9.83
CA GLU A 89 -41.79 -26.02 -9.85
C GLU A 89 -40.91 -27.07 -10.57
N ALA A 90 -41.49 -28.24 -10.86
CA ALA A 90 -40.91 -29.23 -11.77
C ALA A 90 -40.62 -28.62 -13.16
N ILE A 91 -39.50 -28.97 -13.79
CA ILE A 91 -39.07 -28.37 -15.06
C ILE A 91 -40.12 -28.57 -16.17
N ARG A 92 -40.79 -29.73 -16.22
CA ARG A 92 -41.92 -29.99 -17.16
C ARG A 92 -43.05 -28.97 -17.04
N MET A 93 -43.26 -28.40 -15.85
CA MET A 93 -44.34 -27.46 -15.54
C MET A 93 -43.94 -25.99 -15.65
N SER A 94 -42.65 -25.72 -15.86
CA SER A 94 -42.06 -24.37 -15.92
C SER A 94 -42.66 -23.46 -17.02
N PRO A 95 -42.61 -22.13 -16.84
CA PRO A 95 -42.89 -21.17 -17.92
C PRO A 95 -42.01 -21.36 -19.17
N LEU A 96 -40.80 -21.89 -19.03
CA LEU A 96 -39.91 -22.28 -20.12
C LEU A 96 -40.57 -23.38 -20.97
N ALA A 97 -41.00 -24.47 -20.34
CA ALA A 97 -41.62 -25.60 -21.03
C ALA A 97 -42.98 -25.20 -21.65
N LYS A 98 -43.86 -24.56 -20.87
CA LYS A 98 -45.22 -24.20 -21.32
C LYS A 98 -45.27 -23.00 -22.25
N GLY A 99 -44.38 -22.02 -22.06
CA GLY A 99 -44.32 -20.77 -22.83
C GLY A 99 -43.38 -20.87 -24.02
N ALA A 100 -42.07 -20.82 -23.76
CA ALA A 100 -41.05 -20.74 -24.82
C ALA A 100 -41.01 -21.99 -25.73
N PHE A 101 -41.35 -23.17 -25.20
CA PHE A 101 -41.52 -24.40 -25.98
C PHE A 101 -42.98 -24.66 -26.40
N SER A 102 -43.95 -23.89 -25.89
CA SER A 102 -45.39 -24.05 -26.16
C SER A 102 -45.93 -25.45 -25.83
N ASP A 103 -45.44 -26.02 -24.72
CA ASP A 103 -45.68 -27.39 -24.22
C ASP A 103 -45.15 -28.53 -25.11
N ASP A 104 -44.62 -28.23 -26.29
CA ASP A 104 -43.99 -29.19 -27.19
C ASP A 104 -42.54 -29.51 -26.76
N MET A 105 -42.39 -30.67 -26.13
CA MET A 105 -41.12 -31.22 -25.65
C MET A 105 -40.39 -32.09 -26.71
N THR A 106 -40.73 -32.01 -28.00
CA THR A 106 -40.03 -32.79 -29.03
C THR A 106 -38.60 -32.28 -29.28
N PRO A 107 -37.62 -33.16 -29.54
CA PRO A 107 -36.26 -32.75 -29.91
C PRO A 107 -36.22 -31.83 -31.12
N ARG A 108 -35.62 -30.66 -30.93
CA ARG A 108 -35.42 -29.63 -31.98
C ARG A 108 -33.97 -29.68 -32.45
N ASN A 109 -33.72 -29.25 -33.69
CA ASN A 109 -32.36 -29.12 -34.24
C ASN A 109 -31.71 -27.75 -34.00
N SER A 110 -32.51 -26.73 -33.65
CA SER A 110 -32.08 -25.37 -33.31
C SER A 110 -31.89 -25.20 -31.79
N SER A 111 -31.36 -24.04 -31.40
CA SER A 111 -31.35 -23.58 -30.01
C SER A 111 -32.50 -22.59 -29.77
N ILE A 112 -32.96 -22.47 -28.53
CA ILE A 112 -33.98 -21.49 -28.13
C ILE A 112 -33.30 -20.30 -27.47
N TYR A 113 -33.45 -19.13 -28.08
CA TYR A 113 -32.93 -17.86 -27.58
C TYR A 113 -34.06 -17.14 -26.82
N ILE A 114 -33.79 -16.66 -25.61
CA ILE A 114 -34.79 -16.04 -24.73
C ILE A 114 -34.44 -14.57 -24.52
N ASN A 115 -35.39 -13.69 -24.80
CA ASN A 115 -35.24 -12.25 -24.65
C ASN A 115 -35.52 -11.77 -23.19
N ALA A 116 -35.38 -10.47 -22.94
CA ALA A 116 -35.62 -9.87 -21.62
C ALA A 116 -37.07 -10.04 -21.08
N THR A 117 -38.06 -10.39 -21.91
CA THR A 117 -39.44 -10.66 -21.49
C THR A 117 -39.72 -12.16 -21.25
N GLY A 118 -38.70 -13.02 -21.34
CA GLY A 118 -38.86 -14.47 -21.19
C GLY A 118 -39.44 -15.18 -22.42
N GLN A 119 -39.55 -14.48 -23.55
CA GLN A 119 -40.12 -15.00 -24.80
C GLN A 119 -39.03 -15.55 -25.73
N ALA A 120 -39.37 -16.61 -26.47
CA ALA A 120 -38.51 -17.19 -27.48
C ALA A 120 -38.34 -16.23 -28.69
N VAL A 121 -37.11 -16.04 -29.13
CA VAL A 121 -36.73 -15.24 -30.32
C VAL A 121 -35.82 -16.05 -31.24
N GLY A 122 -35.69 -15.63 -32.51
CA GLY A 122 -34.90 -16.37 -33.51
C GLY A 122 -33.39 -16.33 -33.26
N ALA A 123 -32.88 -15.25 -32.69
CA ALA A 123 -31.48 -15.07 -32.28
C ALA A 123 -31.39 -13.96 -31.22
N CYS A 124 -30.30 -13.95 -30.43
CA CYS A 124 -30.03 -12.82 -29.55
C CYS A 124 -29.57 -11.58 -30.35
N PRO A 125 -30.11 -10.38 -30.06
CA PRO A 125 -29.68 -9.16 -30.73
C PRO A 125 -28.40 -8.61 -30.06
N LEU A 126 -27.21 -9.08 -30.46
CA LEU A 126 -25.93 -8.32 -30.53
C LEU A 126 -24.69 -9.21 -30.79
N SER A 127 -23.59 -8.55 -31.18
CA SER A 127 -22.21 -9.03 -31.44
C SER A 127 -21.99 -10.16 -32.48
N PRO A 128 -21.39 -9.88 -33.66
CA PRO A 128 -21.06 -10.91 -34.66
C PRO A 128 -19.90 -11.85 -34.26
N ASN A 129 -19.31 -11.67 -33.07
CA ASN A 129 -18.16 -12.44 -32.58
C ASN A 129 -18.50 -13.45 -31.48
N ASN A 130 -19.78 -13.64 -31.11
CA ASN A 130 -20.17 -14.57 -30.05
C ASN A 130 -20.38 -16.01 -30.58
N TYR A 131 -19.30 -16.61 -31.07
CA TYR A 131 -19.29 -18.00 -31.58
C TYR A 131 -19.63 -19.06 -30.50
N VAL A 132 -19.52 -18.70 -29.22
CA VAL A 132 -19.70 -19.62 -28.06
C VAL A 132 -21.17 -19.97 -27.80
N TYR A 133 -22.11 -19.10 -28.19
CA TYR A 133 -23.55 -19.36 -28.04
C TYR A 133 -24.24 -19.73 -29.38
N THR A 134 -23.46 -20.24 -30.34
CA THR A 134 -23.97 -20.83 -31.58
C THR A 134 -24.56 -22.23 -31.32
N ASN A 135 -25.61 -22.59 -32.06
CA ASN A 135 -26.28 -23.89 -31.91
C ASN A 135 -25.31 -25.08 -32.02
N ASP A 136 -24.39 -25.01 -32.97
CA ASP A 136 -23.48 -26.12 -33.28
C ASP A 136 -22.46 -26.31 -32.17
N PHE A 137 -21.90 -25.22 -31.62
CA PHE A 137 -20.95 -25.30 -30.52
C PHE A 137 -21.61 -25.68 -29.19
N LEU A 138 -22.81 -25.16 -28.88
CA LEU A 138 -23.60 -25.59 -27.72
C LEU A 138 -23.90 -27.09 -27.77
N ARG A 139 -24.29 -27.60 -28.95
CA ARG A 139 -24.52 -29.04 -29.16
C ARG A 139 -23.22 -29.85 -29.09
N ALA A 140 -22.10 -29.31 -29.54
CA ALA A 140 -20.78 -29.96 -29.40
C ALA A 140 -20.38 -30.11 -27.92
N ILE A 141 -20.52 -29.05 -27.11
CA ILE A 141 -20.30 -29.10 -25.65
C ILE A 141 -21.18 -30.17 -25.01
N PHE A 142 -22.50 -30.12 -25.23
CA PHE A 142 -23.42 -31.09 -24.64
C PHE A 142 -23.11 -32.53 -25.07
N THR A 143 -22.75 -32.72 -26.35
CA THR A 143 -22.41 -34.04 -26.91
C THR A 143 -21.14 -34.61 -26.31
N ALA A 144 -20.12 -33.77 -26.07
CA ALA A 144 -18.87 -34.16 -25.42
C ALA A 144 -19.13 -34.53 -23.95
N ILE A 145 -19.80 -33.66 -23.18
CA ILE A 145 -20.15 -33.95 -21.77
C ILE A 145 -20.95 -35.24 -21.67
N SER A 146 -22.04 -35.38 -22.42
CA SER A 146 -22.86 -36.60 -22.41
C SER A 146 -22.08 -37.86 -22.78
N ARG A 147 -21.21 -37.79 -23.82
CA ARG A 147 -20.33 -38.91 -24.22
C ARG A 147 -19.36 -39.29 -23.10
N ASP A 148 -18.74 -38.29 -22.48
CA ASP A 148 -17.57 -38.47 -21.63
C ASP A 148 -17.92 -38.69 -20.16
N THR A 149 -19.06 -38.19 -19.67
CA THR A 149 -19.41 -38.23 -18.24
C THR A 149 -20.47 -39.26 -17.88
N ALA A 150 -21.09 -39.92 -18.86
CA ALA A 150 -22.18 -40.89 -18.63
C ALA A 150 -21.80 -42.08 -17.72
N TYR A 151 -20.50 -42.41 -17.63
CA TYR A 151 -19.99 -43.45 -16.72
C TYR A 151 -20.20 -43.13 -15.23
N ASN A 152 -20.51 -41.88 -14.88
CA ASN A 152 -20.78 -41.44 -13.52
C ASN A 152 -22.09 -40.62 -13.42
N ILE A 153 -22.36 -39.74 -14.38
CA ILE A 153 -23.59 -38.96 -14.48
C ILE A 153 -24.59 -39.71 -15.37
N THR A 154 -25.19 -40.78 -14.85
CA THR A 154 -26.05 -41.71 -15.61
C THR A 154 -27.29 -41.06 -16.24
N ALA A 155 -27.76 -39.93 -15.69
CA ALA A 155 -28.82 -39.10 -16.28
C ALA A 155 -28.44 -38.45 -17.63
N LEU A 156 -27.14 -38.40 -17.96
CA LEU A 156 -26.62 -37.88 -19.23
C LEU A 156 -26.21 -38.98 -20.23
N ASP A 157 -26.50 -40.24 -19.91
CA ASP A 157 -26.34 -41.35 -20.86
C ASP A 157 -27.34 -41.21 -22.02
N LYS A 158 -26.82 -41.26 -23.25
CA LYS A 158 -27.60 -41.17 -24.50
C LYS A 158 -28.61 -42.29 -24.67
N ALA A 159 -28.42 -43.42 -23.97
CA ALA A 159 -29.41 -44.50 -23.89
C ALA A 159 -30.63 -44.13 -23.02
N ASN A 160 -30.45 -43.24 -22.04
CA ASN A 160 -31.48 -42.87 -21.07
C ASN A 160 -32.17 -41.53 -21.41
N MET A 161 -31.47 -40.59 -22.05
CA MET A 161 -32.00 -39.25 -22.36
C MET A 161 -31.87 -38.83 -23.82
N GLU A 162 -32.63 -37.79 -24.17
CA GLU A 162 -32.45 -37.01 -25.39
C GLU A 162 -32.55 -35.50 -25.14
N LEU A 163 -31.73 -34.74 -25.87
CA LEU A 163 -31.70 -33.28 -25.82
C LEU A 163 -32.93 -32.72 -26.56
N ILE A 164 -33.72 -31.89 -25.87
CA ILE A 164 -34.82 -31.14 -26.49
C ILE A 164 -34.22 -29.96 -27.28
N ALA A 165 -33.54 -29.04 -26.58
CA ALA A 165 -32.72 -28.00 -27.20
C ALA A 165 -31.75 -27.34 -26.18
N PRO A 166 -30.63 -26.76 -26.63
CA PRO A 166 -29.92 -25.73 -25.88
C PRO A 166 -30.82 -24.49 -25.70
N VAL A 167 -30.68 -23.83 -24.55
CA VAL A 167 -31.43 -22.62 -24.18
C VAL A 167 -30.44 -21.52 -23.84
N VAL A 168 -30.63 -20.32 -24.41
CA VAL A 168 -29.71 -19.18 -24.29
C VAL A 168 -30.45 -17.98 -23.74
N ASP A 169 -29.96 -17.42 -22.64
CA ASP A 169 -30.43 -16.16 -22.07
C ASP A 169 -29.73 -14.97 -22.78
N CYS A 170 -30.48 -14.24 -23.61
CA CYS A 170 -29.94 -13.09 -24.35
C CYS A 170 -29.69 -11.85 -23.49
N THR A 171 -30.01 -11.88 -22.19
CA THR A 171 -29.69 -10.78 -21.25
C THR A 171 -28.39 -11.00 -20.50
N TYR A 172 -27.67 -12.09 -20.77
CA TYR A 172 -26.46 -12.43 -20.06
C TYR A 172 -25.32 -11.42 -20.34
N VAL A 173 -24.79 -10.80 -19.28
CA VAL A 173 -23.82 -9.69 -19.39
C VAL A 173 -22.46 -10.06 -20.02
N MET A 174 -22.10 -11.35 -20.10
CA MET A 174 -20.89 -11.78 -20.83
C MET A 174 -21.17 -12.17 -22.30
N PHE A 175 -22.42 -12.03 -22.77
CA PHE A 175 -22.79 -12.27 -24.17
C PHE A 175 -22.17 -11.24 -25.14
N ASP A 176 -21.98 -10.00 -24.68
CA ASP A 176 -21.36 -8.92 -25.46
C ASP A 176 -19.82 -8.94 -25.43
N GLN A 177 -19.19 -9.76 -24.57
CA GLN A 177 -17.74 -9.82 -24.45
C GLN A 177 -17.13 -10.73 -25.53
N ALA A 178 -16.47 -10.12 -26.52
CA ALA A 178 -15.83 -10.85 -27.60
C ALA A 178 -14.69 -11.74 -27.10
N GLY A 179 -14.75 -13.04 -27.44
CA GLY A 179 -13.76 -14.04 -27.02
C GLY A 179 -13.99 -14.52 -25.58
N THR A 180 -15.03 -15.32 -25.35
CA THR A 180 -15.37 -15.72 -23.99
C THR A 180 -14.35 -16.74 -23.44
N THR A 181 -13.88 -16.48 -22.22
CA THR A 181 -12.99 -17.36 -21.46
C THR A 181 -13.75 -18.46 -20.72
N GLY A 182 -15.08 -18.51 -20.91
CA GLY A 182 -16.00 -19.45 -20.30
C GLY A 182 -17.45 -19.07 -20.63
N GLY A 183 -18.39 -19.73 -19.95
CA GLY A 183 -19.82 -19.45 -20.04
C GLY A 183 -20.63 -20.37 -19.14
N ARG A 184 -21.87 -19.97 -18.84
CA ARG A 184 -22.90 -20.88 -18.34
C ARG A 184 -23.89 -21.16 -19.47
N PHE A 185 -24.23 -22.44 -19.61
CA PHE A 185 -25.06 -23.00 -20.66
C PHE A 185 -26.21 -23.79 -20.04
N PHE A 186 -27.37 -23.75 -20.69
CA PHE A 186 -28.58 -24.40 -20.22
C PHE A 186 -29.08 -25.33 -21.33
N TYR A 187 -29.39 -26.57 -20.97
CA TYR A 187 -29.87 -27.57 -21.92
C TYR A 187 -31.14 -28.19 -21.37
N LEU A 188 -32.23 -28.12 -22.13
CA LEU A 188 -33.48 -28.79 -21.80
C LEU A 188 -33.43 -30.20 -22.40
N ALA A 189 -33.65 -31.23 -21.58
CA ALA A 189 -33.59 -32.63 -21.97
C ALA A 189 -34.74 -33.43 -21.36
N ARG A 190 -35.00 -34.63 -21.87
CA ARG A 190 -36.02 -35.55 -21.34
C ARG A 190 -35.53 -36.99 -21.34
N GLU A 191 -36.15 -37.83 -20.52
CA GLU A 191 -35.87 -39.26 -20.51
C GLU A 191 -36.54 -39.95 -21.71
N ARG A 192 -35.81 -40.87 -22.37
CA ARG A 192 -36.33 -41.67 -23.49
C ARG A 192 -37.46 -42.60 -23.06
N ALA A 193 -37.35 -43.16 -21.85
CA ALA A 193 -38.35 -44.05 -21.28
C ALA A 193 -39.61 -43.32 -20.79
N ASN A 194 -39.51 -42.02 -20.48
CA ASN A 194 -40.63 -41.19 -20.05
C ASN A 194 -40.46 -39.75 -20.58
N PRO A 195 -41.01 -39.43 -21.76
CA PRO A 195 -40.88 -38.11 -22.37
C PRO A 195 -41.43 -36.92 -21.55
N ASP A 196 -42.34 -37.16 -20.59
CA ASP A 196 -42.83 -36.11 -19.68
C ASP A 196 -41.86 -35.82 -18.53
N ARG A 197 -40.88 -36.71 -18.30
CA ARG A 197 -39.80 -36.49 -17.32
C ARG A 197 -38.70 -35.62 -17.94
N VAL A 198 -39.04 -34.33 -18.05
CA VAL A 198 -38.16 -33.25 -18.53
C VAL A 198 -37.30 -32.72 -17.39
N PHE A 199 -36.03 -32.44 -17.70
CA PHE A 199 -35.06 -31.88 -16.76
C PHE A 199 -34.17 -30.84 -17.44
N LEU A 200 -33.60 -29.96 -16.61
CA LEU A 200 -32.65 -28.93 -17.03
C LEU A 200 -31.24 -29.38 -16.66
N VAL A 201 -30.33 -29.37 -17.63
CA VAL A 201 -28.89 -29.54 -17.40
C VAL A 201 -28.25 -28.16 -17.43
N VAL A 202 -27.71 -27.73 -16.29
CA VAL A 202 -26.92 -26.51 -16.19
C VAL A 202 -25.45 -26.88 -16.28
N VAL A 203 -24.70 -26.17 -17.13
CA VAL A 203 -23.27 -26.39 -17.33
C VAL A 203 -22.54 -25.06 -17.22
N SER A 204 -21.72 -24.89 -16.19
CA SER A 204 -20.75 -23.79 -16.09
C SER A 204 -19.39 -24.30 -16.55
N ILE A 205 -18.74 -23.66 -17.53
CA ILE A 205 -17.38 -23.99 -17.99
C ILE A 205 -16.52 -22.72 -18.03
N ILE A 206 -15.25 -22.81 -17.60
CA ILE A 206 -14.22 -21.79 -17.74
C ILE A 206 -12.90 -22.41 -18.18
N MET A 207 -12.17 -21.70 -19.03
CA MET A 207 -10.80 -22.02 -19.42
C MET A 207 -9.86 -21.62 -18.29
N GLN A 208 -9.47 -22.61 -17.48
CA GLN A 208 -8.55 -22.46 -16.35
C GLN A 208 -7.16 -23.00 -16.73
N GLN A 209 -6.19 -22.79 -15.84
CA GLN A 209 -4.95 -23.56 -15.85
C GLN A 209 -5.08 -24.73 -14.88
N TYR A 210 -4.45 -25.86 -15.20
CA TYR A 210 -4.33 -27.00 -14.29
C TYR A 210 -2.86 -27.31 -14.00
N LYS A 211 -2.64 -27.98 -12.85
CA LYS A 211 -1.33 -28.48 -12.43
C LYS A 211 -1.44 -29.87 -11.79
N ILE A 212 -0.57 -30.78 -12.20
CA ILE A 212 -0.40 -32.11 -11.58
C ILE A 212 1.00 -32.17 -10.98
N SER A 213 1.12 -31.80 -9.70
CA SER A 213 2.41 -31.64 -9.03
C SER A 213 3.28 -32.90 -9.04
N LEU A 214 2.69 -34.10 -8.97
CA LEU A 214 3.41 -35.38 -9.00
C LEU A 214 4.06 -35.69 -10.37
N GLN A 215 3.58 -35.08 -11.45
CA GLN A 215 4.05 -35.31 -12.82
C GLN A 215 4.78 -34.09 -13.40
N SER A 216 4.81 -32.97 -12.67
CA SER A 216 5.21 -31.65 -13.17
C SER A 216 4.46 -31.20 -14.44
N GLU A 217 3.27 -31.77 -14.67
CA GLU A 217 2.42 -31.43 -15.82
C GLU A 217 1.61 -30.16 -15.51
N THR A 218 1.59 -29.22 -16.45
CA THR A 218 0.75 -28.01 -16.39
C THR A 218 0.21 -27.69 -17.79
N GLY A 219 -0.94 -27.02 -17.86
CA GLY A 219 -1.52 -26.60 -19.13
C GLY A 219 -2.88 -25.90 -18.97
N PRO A 220 -3.52 -25.52 -20.08
CA PRO A 220 -4.91 -25.07 -20.08
C PRO A 220 -5.86 -26.26 -19.87
N ALA A 221 -7.00 -26.03 -19.25
CA ALA A 221 -8.09 -27.00 -19.20
C ALA A 221 -9.46 -26.32 -19.26
N GLY A 222 -10.41 -27.00 -19.91
CA GLY A 222 -11.83 -26.71 -19.76
C GLY A 222 -12.33 -27.28 -18.44
N VAL A 223 -12.39 -26.46 -17.41
CA VAL A 223 -12.92 -26.85 -16.09
C VAL A 223 -14.39 -26.44 -16.03
N GLY A 224 -15.25 -27.31 -15.51
CA GLY A 224 -16.66 -27.03 -15.40
C GLY A 224 -17.38 -27.71 -14.25
N MET A 225 -18.63 -27.30 -14.06
CA MET A 225 -19.60 -27.97 -13.20
C MET A 225 -20.84 -28.31 -14.02
N VAL A 226 -21.43 -29.47 -13.72
CA VAL A 226 -22.70 -29.92 -14.30
C VAL A 226 -23.70 -30.15 -13.17
N GLN A 227 -24.90 -29.57 -13.31
CA GLN A 227 -26.05 -29.84 -12.46
C GLN A 227 -27.19 -30.42 -13.31
N VAL A 228 -27.88 -31.43 -12.79
CA VAL A 228 -29.09 -32.00 -13.41
C VAL A 228 -30.27 -31.72 -12.49
N ILE A 229 -31.27 -31.00 -12.97
CA ILE A 229 -32.37 -30.47 -12.17
C ILE A 229 -33.70 -30.96 -12.76
N TYR A 230 -34.45 -31.74 -11.99
CA TYR A 230 -35.81 -32.18 -12.35
C TYR A 230 -36.88 -31.27 -11.74
N ASP A 231 -36.64 -30.72 -10.55
CA ASP A 231 -37.57 -29.88 -9.80
C ASP A 231 -36.83 -28.78 -9.04
N MET A 232 -37.34 -27.56 -9.12
CA MET A 232 -36.76 -26.39 -8.46
C MET A 232 -37.06 -26.33 -6.96
N ARG A 233 -37.95 -27.20 -6.47
CA ARG A 233 -38.34 -27.32 -5.05
C ARG A 233 -37.40 -28.23 -4.23
N GLU A 234 -36.47 -28.93 -4.89
CA GLU A 234 -35.50 -29.77 -4.20
C GLU A 234 -34.62 -28.94 -3.25
N PRO A 235 -34.36 -29.40 -2.01
CA PRO A 235 -33.61 -28.63 -1.02
C PRO A 235 -32.11 -28.55 -1.33
N SER A 236 -31.61 -29.36 -2.26
CA SER A 236 -30.21 -29.36 -2.68
C SER A 236 -30.04 -29.81 -4.13
N VAL A 237 -28.93 -29.44 -4.78
CA VAL A 237 -28.57 -29.90 -6.13
C VAL A 237 -27.18 -30.54 -6.15
N THR A 238 -27.06 -31.69 -6.80
CA THR A 238 -25.76 -32.34 -7.01
C THR A 238 -24.96 -31.62 -8.10
N SER A 239 -23.75 -31.21 -7.78
CA SER A 239 -22.82 -30.54 -8.70
C SER A 239 -21.61 -31.43 -9.01
N TYR A 240 -21.56 -31.95 -10.23
CA TYR A 240 -20.45 -32.77 -10.71
C TYR A 240 -19.36 -31.87 -11.29
N HIS A 241 -18.12 -32.00 -10.82
CA HIS A 241 -16.99 -31.27 -11.41
C HIS A 241 -16.49 -32.04 -12.62
N ILE A 242 -16.16 -31.34 -13.70
CA ILE A 242 -15.63 -31.93 -14.94
C ILE A 242 -14.39 -31.17 -15.39
N VAL A 243 -13.40 -31.88 -15.92
CA VAL A 243 -12.17 -31.25 -16.46
C VAL A 243 -11.77 -31.92 -17.77
N ALA A 244 -11.59 -31.11 -18.82
CA ALA A 244 -10.97 -31.51 -20.08
C ALA A 244 -9.55 -30.91 -20.17
N LYS A 245 -8.52 -31.74 -20.00
CA LYS A 245 -7.11 -31.30 -20.05
C LYS A 245 -6.72 -30.91 -21.47
N GLY A 246 -6.07 -29.77 -21.64
CA GLY A 246 -5.61 -29.24 -22.93
C GLY A 246 -6.65 -28.45 -23.72
N PHE A 247 -7.94 -28.56 -23.41
CA PHE A 247 -8.98 -27.68 -23.97
C PHE A 247 -8.71 -26.22 -23.53
N PRO A 248 -8.84 -25.20 -24.42
CA PRO A 248 -9.42 -25.21 -25.77
C PRO A 248 -8.42 -25.49 -26.91
N MET A 249 -7.17 -25.85 -26.60
CA MET A 249 -6.11 -26.15 -27.58
C MET A 249 -6.12 -27.61 -28.08
N ARG A 250 -6.96 -28.45 -27.47
CA ARG A 250 -7.24 -29.85 -27.81
C ARG A 250 -8.74 -30.10 -27.75
N GLU A 251 -9.18 -31.24 -28.27
CA GLU A 251 -10.59 -31.64 -28.24
C GLU A 251 -11.18 -31.69 -26.83
N MET A 252 -12.50 -31.62 -26.76
CA MET A 252 -13.26 -31.79 -25.52
C MET A 252 -13.22 -33.27 -25.11
N GLU A 253 -12.30 -33.62 -24.22
CA GLU A 253 -12.24 -34.91 -23.52
C GLU A 253 -12.49 -34.68 -22.02
N TYR A 254 -13.75 -34.61 -21.61
CA TYR A 254 -14.07 -34.40 -20.19
C TYR A 254 -13.82 -35.67 -19.36
N ARG A 255 -13.41 -35.50 -18.10
CA ARG A 255 -13.54 -36.56 -17.08
C ARG A 255 -14.25 -35.98 -15.87
N VAL A 256 -14.94 -36.82 -15.11
CA VAL A 256 -15.62 -36.41 -13.87
C VAL A 256 -14.62 -36.40 -12.72
N TYR A 257 -14.71 -35.39 -11.86
CA TYR A 257 -13.85 -35.19 -10.71
C TYR A 257 -14.68 -35.01 -9.43
N GLU A 258 -14.12 -35.50 -8.34
CA GLU A 258 -14.53 -35.22 -6.98
C GLU A 258 -13.76 -33.99 -6.47
N TYR A 259 -14.47 -33.04 -5.88
CA TYR A 259 -13.86 -31.89 -5.20
C TYR A 259 -13.33 -32.33 -3.84
N LEU A 260 -12.03 -32.12 -3.58
CA LEU A 260 -11.40 -32.47 -2.31
C LEU A 260 -11.36 -31.29 -1.34
N ASN A 261 -10.76 -30.18 -1.77
CA ASN A 261 -10.64 -28.94 -0.99
C ASN A 261 -10.25 -27.76 -1.90
N THR A 262 -10.16 -26.57 -1.31
CA THR A 262 -9.53 -25.40 -1.92
C THR A 262 -8.19 -25.16 -1.23
N THR A 263 -7.14 -24.87 -2.00
CA THR A 263 -5.80 -24.59 -1.49
C THR A 263 -5.74 -23.21 -0.81
N PRO A 264 -4.71 -22.92 0.02
CA PRO A 264 -4.54 -21.58 0.60
C PRO A 264 -4.30 -20.47 -0.44
N ASP A 265 -3.82 -20.83 -1.63
CA ASP A 265 -3.68 -19.95 -2.80
C ASP A 265 -5.02 -19.76 -3.57
N GLY A 266 -6.11 -20.41 -3.16
CA GLY A 266 -7.43 -20.28 -3.80
C GLY A 266 -7.65 -21.15 -5.04
N GLU A 267 -6.87 -22.22 -5.21
CA GLU A 267 -7.05 -23.20 -6.28
C GLU A 267 -7.98 -24.34 -5.83
N TRP A 268 -8.80 -24.88 -6.72
CA TRP A 268 -9.52 -26.13 -6.43
C TRP A 268 -8.59 -27.34 -6.54
N THR A 269 -8.63 -28.24 -5.56
CA THR A 269 -8.02 -29.56 -5.64
C THR A 269 -9.07 -30.58 -6.06
N LEU A 270 -8.88 -31.21 -7.22
CA LEU A 270 -9.84 -32.12 -7.84
C LEU A 270 -9.20 -33.51 -8.04
N ARG A 271 -9.95 -34.58 -7.71
CA ARG A 271 -9.55 -35.99 -7.91
C ARG A 271 -10.40 -36.62 -9.02
N SER A 272 -9.77 -37.13 -10.07
CA SER A 272 -10.51 -37.76 -11.18
C SER A 272 -11.18 -39.06 -10.73
N ILE A 273 -12.43 -39.25 -11.11
CA ILE A 273 -13.15 -40.52 -10.94
C ILE A 273 -12.80 -41.44 -12.13
N PRO A 274 -12.19 -42.62 -11.90
CA PRO A 274 -11.86 -43.58 -12.96
C PRO A 274 -13.06 -44.00 -13.81
N SER A 275 -12.91 -43.98 -15.13
CA SER A 275 -13.88 -44.48 -16.12
C SER A 275 -13.89 -46.01 -16.21
N SER A 276 -12.75 -46.65 -15.93
CA SER A 276 -12.57 -48.10 -15.97
C SER A 276 -11.78 -48.57 -14.75
N LYS A 277 -11.78 -49.89 -14.48
CA LYS A 277 -10.98 -50.50 -13.40
C LYS A 277 -9.46 -50.37 -13.58
N ASN A 278 -9.01 -50.03 -14.79
CA ASN A 278 -7.60 -49.88 -15.14
C ASN A 278 -7.14 -48.41 -15.14
N ASP A 279 -8.07 -47.45 -15.03
CA ASP A 279 -7.74 -46.03 -14.90
C ASP A 279 -7.33 -45.70 -13.46
N PHE A 280 -6.24 -44.96 -13.29
CA PHE A 280 -5.80 -44.47 -11.98
C PHE A 280 -6.44 -43.11 -11.67
N ALA A 281 -6.83 -42.92 -10.40
CA ALA A 281 -7.30 -41.63 -9.91
C ALA A 281 -6.13 -40.63 -9.85
N MET A 282 -6.26 -39.53 -10.59
CA MET A 282 -5.29 -38.45 -10.70
C MET A 282 -5.76 -37.24 -9.89
N VAL A 283 -4.87 -36.61 -9.13
CA VAL A 283 -5.16 -35.37 -8.40
C VAL A 283 -4.50 -34.20 -9.12
N LEU A 284 -5.26 -33.15 -9.37
CA LEU A 284 -4.81 -31.91 -10.00
C LEU A 284 -5.33 -30.70 -9.21
N THR A 285 -4.68 -29.54 -9.38
CA THR A 285 -5.24 -28.25 -8.95
C THR A 285 -5.63 -27.39 -10.14
N THR A 286 -6.68 -26.55 -10.01
CA THR A 286 -7.10 -25.60 -11.05
C THR A 286 -7.54 -24.24 -10.49
N SER A 287 -7.29 -23.18 -11.25
CA SER A 287 -7.95 -21.88 -11.09
C SER A 287 -7.79 -21.02 -12.34
N ILE A 288 -8.50 -19.88 -12.42
CA ILE A 288 -8.07 -18.77 -13.28
C ILE A 288 -6.94 -18.04 -12.57
N HIS A 289 -5.71 -18.11 -13.08
CA HIS A 289 -4.64 -17.23 -12.64
C HIS A 289 -4.74 -15.90 -13.39
N GLU A 290 -5.34 -14.88 -12.80
CA GLU A 290 -5.48 -13.56 -13.42
C GLU A 290 -4.54 -12.55 -12.76
N GLY A 291 -3.69 -11.89 -13.53
CA GLY A 291 -2.81 -10.85 -13.02
C GLY A 291 -1.54 -10.71 -13.85
N PHE A 292 -0.47 -10.25 -13.21
CA PHE A 292 0.80 -10.02 -13.87
C PHE A 292 2.00 -10.40 -13.00
N TYR A 293 3.12 -10.69 -13.66
CA TYR A 293 4.40 -11.03 -13.05
C TYR A 293 5.57 -10.38 -13.80
N MET A 294 6.73 -10.25 -13.15
CA MET A 294 7.90 -9.63 -13.79
C MET A 294 8.80 -10.63 -14.53
N LYS A 295 9.18 -11.73 -13.86
CA LYS A 295 10.01 -12.81 -14.45
C LYS A 295 9.30 -14.15 -14.43
N ALA A 296 8.78 -14.55 -13.26
CA ALA A 296 7.99 -15.76 -13.10
C ALA A 296 6.84 -15.54 -12.08
N PRO A 297 5.67 -16.20 -12.26
CA PRO A 297 4.54 -16.20 -11.30
C PRO A 297 4.85 -16.73 -9.89
N THR A 298 6.04 -17.29 -9.69
CA THR A 298 6.50 -17.84 -8.40
C THR A 298 7.50 -16.92 -7.68
N GLN A 299 7.98 -15.86 -8.33
CA GLN A 299 9.04 -14.99 -7.79
C GLN A 299 8.57 -13.56 -7.49
N GLN A 300 7.89 -12.93 -8.45
CA GLN A 300 7.45 -11.53 -8.37
C GLN A 300 6.16 -11.38 -9.18
N SER A 301 5.02 -11.35 -8.49
CA SER A 301 3.69 -11.41 -9.10
C SER A 301 2.60 -10.84 -8.21
N ASN A 302 1.63 -10.17 -8.84
CA ASN A 302 0.35 -9.81 -8.25
C ASN A 302 -0.73 -10.59 -9.00
N LEU A 303 -1.16 -11.71 -8.41
CA LEU A 303 -2.18 -12.59 -8.99
C LEU A 303 -3.47 -12.50 -8.17
N ASN A 304 -4.58 -12.78 -8.82
CA ASN A 304 -5.86 -13.04 -8.21
C ASN A 304 -6.33 -14.38 -8.78
N ASN A 305 -6.25 -15.42 -7.95
CA ASN A 305 -6.73 -16.74 -8.33
C ASN A 305 -8.25 -16.74 -8.21
N GLN A 306 -8.94 -17.19 -9.26
CA GLN A 306 -10.39 -17.21 -9.29
C GLN A 306 -10.93 -18.63 -9.45
N ILE A 307 -11.89 -18.95 -8.59
CA ILE A 307 -12.78 -20.12 -8.66
C ILE A 307 -14.23 -19.61 -8.55
N TRP A 308 -15.22 -20.47 -8.70
CA TRP A 308 -16.61 -20.13 -8.41
C TRP A 308 -17.19 -20.98 -7.29
N ARG A 309 -18.33 -20.55 -6.72
CA ARG A 309 -19.02 -21.28 -5.66
C ARG A 309 -19.81 -22.43 -6.27
N THR A 310 -19.71 -23.62 -5.66
CA THR A 310 -20.59 -24.74 -5.95
C THR A 310 -22.01 -24.38 -5.48
N PRO A 311 -23.03 -24.39 -6.36
CA PRO A 311 -24.39 -24.04 -5.95
C PRO A 311 -24.96 -25.08 -4.99
N ALA A 312 -25.62 -24.63 -3.94
CA ALA A 312 -26.26 -25.49 -2.95
C ALA A 312 -27.66 -25.94 -3.40
N THR A 313 -28.44 -25.04 -4.01
CA THR A 313 -29.84 -25.28 -4.41
C THR A 313 -30.04 -25.20 -5.93
N PRO A 314 -31.14 -25.79 -6.48
CA PRO A 314 -31.51 -25.60 -7.88
C PRO A 314 -31.66 -24.12 -8.28
N SER A 315 -32.23 -23.30 -7.40
CA SER A 315 -32.40 -21.86 -7.61
C SER A 315 -31.08 -21.10 -7.73
N GLU A 316 -30.06 -21.45 -6.92
CA GLU A 316 -28.71 -20.89 -7.06
C GLU A 316 -28.04 -21.37 -8.36
N ALA A 317 -28.13 -22.68 -8.66
CA ALA A 317 -27.54 -23.27 -9.86
C ALA A 317 -28.07 -22.64 -11.16
N VAL A 318 -29.37 -22.33 -11.23
CA VAL A 318 -29.95 -21.65 -12.39
C VAL A 318 -29.66 -20.14 -12.34
N GLY A 319 -29.95 -19.48 -11.22
CA GLY A 319 -30.09 -18.03 -11.16
C GLY A 319 -28.82 -17.22 -10.92
N VAL A 320 -27.75 -17.81 -10.36
CA VAL A 320 -26.55 -17.04 -9.97
C VAL A 320 -25.25 -17.82 -10.19
N TRP A 321 -24.24 -17.17 -10.76
CA TRP A 321 -22.87 -17.68 -10.84
C TRP A 321 -21.93 -16.76 -10.06
N HIS A 322 -21.49 -17.21 -8.89
CA HIS A 322 -20.74 -16.40 -7.93
C HIS A 322 -19.27 -16.82 -7.90
N PHE A 323 -18.35 -15.87 -8.17
CA PHE A 323 -16.91 -16.09 -8.11
C PHE A 323 -16.33 -15.81 -6.73
N ILE A 324 -15.23 -16.47 -6.41
CA ILE A 324 -14.42 -16.25 -5.20
C ILE A 324 -13.00 -15.92 -5.67
N TYR A 325 -12.44 -14.85 -5.11
CA TYR A 325 -11.17 -14.25 -5.48
C TYR A 325 -10.16 -14.39 -4.35
N THR A 326 -9.03 -15.03 -4.61
CA THR A 326 -7.92 -15.19 -3.66
C THR A 326 -6.69 -14.46 -4.18
N PRO A 327 -6.32 -13.32 -3.58
CA PRO A 327 -5.10 -12.61 -3.96
C PRO A 327 -3.86 -13.40 -3.57
N VAL A 328 -2.93 -13.56 -4.51
CA VAL A 328 -1.62 -14.20 -4.30
C VAL A 328 -0.55 -13.20 -4.69
N LEU A 329 0.03 -12.56 -3.67
CA LEU A 329 1.16 -11.65 -3.81
C LEU A 329 2.46 -12.40 -3.50
N ARG A 330 3.45 -12.23 -4.37
CA ARG A 330 4.81 -12.73 -4.18
C ARG A 330 5.76 -11.63 -4.58
N ASP A 331 6.70 -11.25 -3.71
CA ASP A 331 7.83 -10.41 -4.08
C ASP A 331 9.10 -10.87 -3.35
N SER A 332 9.87 -11.71 -4.03
CA SER A 332 11.19 -12.18 -3.57
C SER A 332 12.23 -11.08 -3.38
N TRP A 333 11.98 -9.86 -3.87
CA TRP A 333 12.85 -8.69 -3.69
C TRP A 333 12.32 -7.70 -2.66
N ALA A 334 11.19 -7.95 -2.00
CA ALA A 334 10.60 -7.04 -1.01
C ALA A 334 11.57 -6.65 0.14
N TRP A 335 12.63 -7.45 0.39
CA TRP A 335 13.70 -7.13 1.33
C TRP A 335 14.40 -5.80 1.04
N VAL A 336 14.44 -5.32 -0.21
CA VAL A 336 15.07 -4.02 -0.54
C VAL A 336 14.33 -2.83 0.07
N HIS A 337 13.02 -2.97 0.33
CA HIS A 337 12.22 -1.98 1.05
C HIS A 337 12.54 -1.93 2.56
N GLY A 338 13.38 -2.86 3.05
CA GLY A 338 13.99 -2.81 4.39
C GLY A 338 14.85 -1.55 4.65
N VAL A 339 15.14 -0.73 3.62
CA VAL A 339 15.67 0.64 3.82
C VAL A 339 14.79 1.47 4.77
N GLN A 340 13.47 1.27 4.77
CA GLN A 340 12.54 1.96 5.68
C GLN A 340 12.77 1.57 7.15
N PHE A 341 13.23 0.35 7.45
CA PHE A 341 13.60 -0.05 8.80
C PHE A 341 14.80 0.74 9.32
N ILE A 342 15.81 0.93 8.46
CA ILE A 342 17.03 1.69 8.77
C ILE A 342 16.69 3.17 8.99
N ILE A 343 15.81 3.74 8.15
CA ILE A 343 15.28 5.10 8.32
C ILE A 343 14.53 5.20 9.66
N GLY A 344 13.55 4.32 9.90
CA GLY A 344 12.72 4.29 11.11
C GLY A 344 13.54 4.21 12.41
N ILE A 345 14.54 3.32 12.49
CA ILE A 345 15.44 3.22 13.65
C ILE A 345 16.25 4.50 13.85
N ARG A 346 16.82 5.09 12.79
CA ARG A 346 17.59 6.34 12.89
C ARG A 346 16.73 7.49 13.38
N LEU A 347 15.47 7.57 12.94
CA LEU A 347 14.52 8.58 13.40
C LEU A 347 14.11 8.35 14.85
N LEU A 348 13.77 7.12 15.23
CA LEU A 348 13.46 6.75 16.61
C LEU A 348 14.60 7.08 17.56
N GLY A 349 15.84 6.72 17.21
CA GLY A 349 17.03 7.01 18.02
C GLY A 349 17.28 8.51 18.22
N ASN A 350 16.99 9.34 17.22
CA ASN A 350 17.09 10.80 17.35
C ASN A 350 15.91 11.40 18.13
N LEU A 351 14.72 10.79 18.05
CA LEU A 351 13.57 11.19 18.87
C LEU A 351 13.79 10.86 20.36
N VAL A 352 14.44 9.73 20.66
CA VAL A 352 14.87 9.39 22.03
C VAL A 352 15.85 10.45 22.58
N ILE A 353 16.83 10.88 21.78
CA ILE A 353 17.74 11.98 22.15
C ILE A 353 16.96 13.27 22.43
N LEU A 354 15.97 13.63 21.60
CA LEU A 354 15.10 14.78 21.84
C LEU A 354 14.31 14.64 23.15
N CYS A 355 13.73 13.47 23.42
CA CYS A 355 12.97 13.21 24.64
C CYS A 355 13.84 13.32 25.90
N VAL A 356 15.04 12.72 25.92
CA VAL A 356 16.00 12.83 27.03
C VAL A 356 16.41 14.29 27.25
N THR A 357 16.75 14.99 26.18
CA THR A 357 17.18 16.40 26.23
C THR A 357 16.06 17.33 26.69
N THR A 358 14.81 17.06 26.27
CA THR A 358 13.61 17.78 26.71
C THR A 358 13.33 17.51 28.19
N TYR A 359 13.36 16.24 28.61
CA TYR A 359 13.14 15.82 30.00
C TYR A 359 14.14 16.48 30.96
N ASN A 360 15.44 16.44 30.65
CA ASN A 360 16.48 17.04 31.49
C ASN A 360 16.34 18.56 31.59
N ASN A 361 16.05 19.25 30.48
CA ASN A 361 15.79 20.70 30.51
C ASN A 361 14.56 21.04 31.38
N LEU A 362 13.47 20.27 31.25
CA LEU A 362 12.28 20.42 32.10
C LEU A 362 12.58 20.15 33.58
N HIS A 363 13.41 19.16 33.89
CA HIS A 363 13.89 18.88 35.25
C HIS A 363 14.72 20.05 35.81
N SER A 364 15.59 20.65 34.98
CA SER A 364 16.28 21.92 35.25
C SER A 364 15.36 23.16 35.22
N ARG A 365 14.03 23.00 35.16
CA ARG A 365 13.00 24.05 35.13
C ARG A 365 13.07 24.99 33.92
N LYS A 366 13.70 24.56 32.82
CA LYS A 366 13.76 25.26 31.53
C LYS A 366 12.66 24.69 30.61
N LEU A 367 11.61 25.46 30.33
CA LEU A 367 10.56 25.05 29.40
C LEU A 367 11.07 25.13 27.96
N TRP A 368 11.49 23.99 27.40
CA TRP A 368 12.07 23.89 26.06
C TRP A 368 11.66 22.57 25.37
N ILE A 369 11.31 22.64 24.09
CA ILE A 369 11.04 21.47 23.24
C ILE A 369 11.68 21.73 21.87
N GLY A 370 12.68 20.93 21.51
CA GLY A 370 13.39 21.03 20.23
C GLY A 370 12.61 20.52 19.02
N ALA A 371 13.13 20.78 17.81
CA ALA A 371 12.49 20.39 16.56
C ALA A 371 12.77 18.91 16.17
N ALA A 372 11.73 18.07 16.15
CA ALA A 372 11.88 16.63 15.88
C ALA A 372 12.46 16.28 14.48
N PHE A 373 12.29 17.16 13.48
CA PHE A 373 12.74 16.92 12.10
C PHE A 373 14.22 17.22 11.81
N VAL A 374 15.00 17.65 12.81
CA VAL A 374 16.43 17.96 12.66
C VAL A 374 17.21 16.82 12.00
N SER A 375 16.93 15.57 12.40
CA SER A 375 17.53 14.34 11.87
C SER A 375 17.11 14.01 10.43
N ILE A 376 15.85 14.31 10.08
CA ILE A 376 15.30 14.07 8.74
C ILE A 376 16.02 14.98 7.75
N SER A 377 16.14 16.27 8.07
CA SER A 377 16.84 17.24 7.22
C SER A 377 18.34 16.93 7.04
N THR A 378 19.08 16.46 8.06
CA THR A 378 20.52 16.16 7.89
C THR A 378 20.77 14.90 7.05
N SER A 379 19.86 13.91 7.09
CA SER A 379 20.00 12.64 6.36
C SER A 379 19.16 12.59 5.06
N GLN A 380 18.51 13.70 4.69
CA GLN A 380 17.43 13.70 3.69
C GLN A 380 17.87 13.17 2.32
N VAL A 381 19.01 13.63 1.81
CA VAL A 381 19.55 13.22 0.50
C VAL A 381 19.87 11.73 0.50
N LEU A 382 20.48 11.22 1.58
CA LEU A 382 20.79 9.81 1.72
C LEU A 382 19.50 8.96 1.75
N ASN A 383 18.47 9.38 2.48
CA ASN A 383 17.20 8.65 2.54
C ASN A 383 16.52 8.59 1.16
N VAL A 384 16.52 9.69 0.40
CA VAL A 384 16.03 9.74 -0.98
C VAL A 384 16.82 8.78 -1.89
N VAL A 385 18.15 8.82 -1.83
CA VAL A 385 19.01 7.92 -2.63
C VAL A 385 18.77 6.46 -2.28
N LEU A 386 18.62 6.11 -0.99
CA LEU A 386 18.33 4.75 -0.55
C LEU A 386 16.99 4.22 -1.11
N VAL A 387 15.95 5.05 -1.15
CA VAL A 387 14.64 4.69 -1.75
C VAL A 387 14.73 4.57 -3.28
N LEU A 388 15.48 5.45 -3.95
CA LEU A 388 15.68 5.33 -5.40
C LEU A 388 16.50 4.08 -5.78
N VAL A 389 17.48 3.70 -4.95
CA VAL A 389 18.26 2.47 -5.11
C VAL A 389 17.40 1.23 -4.82
N SER A 390 16.55 1.24 -3.78
CA SER A 390 15.65 0.11 -3.51
C SER A 390 14.66 -0.12 -4.66
N TRP A 391 14.11 0.96 -5.24
CA TRP A 391 13.27 0.88 -6.43
C TRP A 391 14.01 0.35 -7.65
N PHE A 392 15.24 0.78 -7.88
CA PHE A 392 16.08 0.26 -8.97
C PHE A 392 16.39 -1.24 -8.79
N MET A 393 16.71 -1.67 -7.57
CA MET A 393 16.97 -3.07 -7.26
C MET A 393 15.73 -3.97 -7.37
N ASN A 394 14.53 -3.45 -7.04
CA ASN A 394 13.26 -4.14 -7.30
C ASN A 394 12.78 -4.00 -8.77
N GLU A 395 13.66 -3.55 -9.68
CA GLU A 395 13.36 -3.20 -11.09
C GLU A 395 12.06 -2.38 -11.30
N TYR A 396 11.73 -1.51 -10.34
CA TYR A 396 10.51 -0.71 -10.27
C TYR A 396 9.19 -1.52 -10.16
N TRP A 397 9.24 -2.76 -9.64
CA TRP A 397 8.07 -3.63 -9.43
C TRP A 397 6.97 -2.97 -8.60
N SER A 398 7.24 -2.65 -7.33
CA SER A 398 6.26 -2.07 -6.40
C SER A 398 5.66 -0.75 -6.90
N LEU A 399 6.47 0.06 -7.59
CA LEU A 399 6.04 1.28 -8.26
C LEU A 399 5.03 1.03 -9.40
N HIS A 400 5.27 0.00 -10.23
CA HIS A 400 4.33 -0.39 -11.29
C HIS A 400 3.10 -1.10 -10.75
N GLU A 401 3.26 -2.04 -9.82
CA GLU A 401 2.16 -2.75 -9.15
C GLU A 401 1.16 -1.75 -8.56
N TYR A 402 1.65 -0.80 -7.78
CA TYR A 402 0.87 0.29 -7.21
C TYR A 402 0.17 1.17 -8.27
N SER A 403 0.87 1.48 -9.36
CA SER A 403 0.32 2.28 -10.47
C SER A 403 -0.78 1.53 -11.21
N VAL A 404 -0.61 0.22 -11.45
CA VAL A 404 -1.60 -0.65 -12.11
C VAL A 404 -2.87 -0.78 -11.27
N THR A 405 -2.76 -0.99 -9.96
CA THR A 405 -3.90 -1.01 -9.03
C THR A 405 -4.70 0.30 -9.09
N LEU A 406 -4.01 1.44 -9.12
CA LEU A 406 -4.66 2.74 -9.28
C LEU A 406 -5.31 2.90 -10.67
N GLY A 407 -4.66 2.40 -11.73
CA GLY A 407 -5.21 2.40 -13.08
C GLY A 407 -6.48 1.55 -13.20
N TYR A 408 -6.50 0.35 -12.60
CA TYR A 408 -7.66 -0.53 -12.57
C TYR A 408 -8.86 0.14 -11.89
N ALA A 409 -8.62 0.84 -10.78
CA ALA A 409 -9.65 1.66 -10.12
C ALA A 409 -10.16 2.83 -10.99
N VAL A 410 -9.35 3.38 -11.91
CA VAL A 410 -9.78 4.42 -12.86
C VAL A 410 -10.65 3.83 -13.98
N ILE A 411 -10.38 2.61 -14.44
CA ILE A 411 -11.18 1.92 -15.49
C ILE A 411 -12.32 1.05 -14.95
N GLY A 412 -12.58 1.07 -13.64
CA GLY A 412 -13.69 0.32 -13.02
C GLY A 412 -13.46 -1.18 -12.94
N LEU A 413 -12.21 -1.66 -13.02
CA LEU A 413 -11.87 -3.06 -12.79
C LEU A 413 -11.76 -3.39 -11.29
N PRO A 414 -11.88 -4.67 -10.90
CA PRO A 414 -11.71 -5.11 -9.52
C PRO A 414 -10.38 -4.65 -8.90
N ASP A 415 -10.44 -4.18 -7.65
CA ASP A 415 -9.28 -3.68 -6.92
C ASP A 415 -8.27 -4.80 -6.64
N ARG A 416 -6.98 -4.51 -6.83
CA ARG A 416 -5.90 -5.46 -6.55
C ARG A 416 -5.41 -5.28 -5.13
N LEU A 417 -5.23 -6.38 -4.40
CA LEU A 417 -4.57 -6.31 -3.11
C LEU A 417 -3.10 -5.92 -3.32
N ILE A 418 -2.63 -4.96 -2.53
CA ILE A 418 -1.26 -4.44 -2.50
C ILE A 418 -0.93 -4.01 -1.06
N HIS A 419 0.35 -4.02 -0.70
CA HIS A 419 0.83 -3.39 0.53
C HIS A 419 1.13 -1.90 0.28
N ASP A 420 0.08 -1.09 0.16
CA ASP A 420 0.15 0.34 -0.17
C ASP A 420 1.04 1.16 0.78
N VAL A 421 1.18 0.73 2.04
CA VAL A 421 2.04 1.36 3.05
C VAL A 421 3.53 1.38 2.68
N ILE A 422 4.00 0.45 1.84
CA ILE A 422 5.38 0.45 1.33
C ILE A 422 5.59 1.68 0.44
N MET A 423 4.69 1.85 -0.54
CA MET A 423 4.72 3.01 -1.42
C MET A 423 4.40 4.32 -0.69
N HIS A 424 3.58 4.29 0.37
CA HIS A 424 3.35 5.44 1.25
C HIS A 424 4.66 5.94 1.86
N ALA A 425 5.43 5.05 2.50
CA ALA A 425 6.68 5.42 3.16
C ALA A 425 7.76 5.88 2.17
N ASP A 426 7.90 5.20 1.03
CA ASP A 426 8.83 5.57 -0.03
C ASP A 426 8.48 6.93 -0.66
N LEU A 427 7.22 7.14 -1.07
CA LEU A 427 6.76 8.40 -1.67
C LEU A 427 6.82 9.57 -0.69
N LEU A 428 6.53 9.36 0.60
CA LEU A 428 6.70 10.38 1.64
C LEU A 428 8.17 10.77 1.79
N THR A 429 9.09 9.80 1.73
CA THR A 429 10.53 10.04 1.78
C THR A 429 11.00 10.89 0.59
N LEU A 430 10.51 10.58 -0.62
CA LEU A 430 10.77 11.39 -1.82
C LEU A 430 10.13 12.79 -1.75
N TYR A 431 8.92 12.92 -1.18
CA TYR A 431 8.23 14.20 -1.03
C TYR A 431 8.94 15.12 -0.03
N PHE A 432 9.39 14.60 1.12
CA PHE A 432 10.29 15.32 2.03
C PHE A 432 11.59 15.69 1.33
N GLY A 433 12.15 14.78 0.51
CA GLY A 433 13.22 15.03 -0.45
C GLY A 433 13.02 16.31 -1.28
N ALA A 434 11.90 16.37 -2.01
CA ALA A 434 11.52 17.51 -2.84
C ALA A 434 11.33 18.79 -2.01
N CYS A 435 10.68 18.70 -0.84
CA CYS A 435 10.50 19.86 0.04
C CYS A 435 11.83 20.45 0.51
N GLY A 436 12.79 19.64 0.97
CA GLY A 436 14.10 20.16 1.37
C GLY A 436 14.92 20.74 0.20
N LEU A 437 14.78 20.18 -1.01
CA LEU A 437 15.37 20.75 -2.22
C LEU A 437 14.76 22.13 -2.54
N LEU A 438 13.42 22.24 -2.56
CA LEU A 438 12.72 23.50 -2.79
C LEU A 438 13.12 24.56 -1.75
N GLY A 439 13.17 24.20 -0.46
CA GLY A 439 13.63 25.11 0.60
C GLY A 439 15.06 25.59 0.40
N SER A 440 15.95 24.70 -0.05
CA SER A 440 17.34 25.05 -0.39
C SER A 440 17.41 26.02 -1.59
N VAL A 441 16.63 25.77 -2.64
CA VAL A 441 16.55 26.62 -3.85
C VAL A 441 15.97 28.00 -3.53
N PHE A 442 14.86 28.06 -2.79
CA PHE A 442 14.25 29.33 -2.39
C PHE A 442 15.02 30.06 -1.28
N ARG A 443 16.00 29.40 -0.63
CA ARG A 443 16.66 29.83 0.61
C ARG A 443 15.64 30.12 1.71
N GLU A 444 14.77 29.16 1.95
CA GLU A 444 13.70 29.22 2.94
C GLU A 444 13.59 27.95 3.78
N ARG A 445 13.03 28.10 4.97
CA ARG A 445 12.68 26.98 5.87
C ARG A 445 11.23 26.56 5.59
N ILE A 446 11.03 25.30 5.21
CA ILE A 446 9.72 24.71 4.96
C ILE A 446 9.30 23.92 6.18
N ASP A 447 8.12 24.25 6.69
CA ASP A 447 7.61 23.63 7.89
C ASP A 447 7.30 22.13 7.66
N PRO A 448 7.84 21.21 8.48
CA PRO A 448 7.63 19.78 8.29
C PRO A 448 6.21 19.30 8.55
N LEU A 449 5.45 19.97 9.41
CA LEU A 449 4.04 19.64 9.64
C LEU A 449 3.21 20.03 8.40
N LEU A 450 3.49 21.19 7.80
CA LEU A 450 2.88 21.59 6.53
C LEU A 450 3.22 20.60 5.40
N ALA A 451 4.48 20.19 5.29
CA ALA A 451 4.91 19.21 4.29
C ALA A 451 4.20 17.85 4.47
N MET A 452 4.15 17.34 5.70
CA MET A 452 3.46 16.09 6.02
C MET A 452 1.96 16.16 5.71
N ALA A 453 1.28 17.23 6.14
CA ALA A 453 -0.15 17.40 5.89
C ALA A 453 -0.48 17.50 4.40
N LEU A 454 0.32 18.26 3.63
CA LEU A 454 0.15 18.38 2.18
C LEU A 454 0.46 17.08 1.43
N PHE A 455 1.38 16.26 1.92
CA PHE A 455 1.59 14.91 1.39
C PHE A 455 0.40 14.01 1.66
N GLU A 456 -0.06 13.88 2.92
CA GLU A 456 -1.16 12.98 3.28
C GLU A 456 -2.47 13.35 2.54
N ILE A 457 -2.74 14.65 2.30
CA ILE A 457 -3.86 15.11 1.48
C ILE A 457 -3.70 14.71 -0.01
N GLY A 458 -2.51 14.84 -0.59
CA GLY A 458 -2.25 14.42 -1.97
C GLY A 458 -2.18 12.89 -2.14
N TYR A 459 -1.76 12.19 -1.09
CA TYR A 459 -1.65 10.74 -1.04
C TYR A 459 -2.99 10.06 -0.77
N ASP A 460 -3.96 10.70 -0.11
CA ASP A 460 -5.30 10.15 0.09
C ASP A 460 -5.89 9.59 -1.21
N ARG A 461 -6.30 8.31 -1.15
CA ARG A 461 -6.77 7.54 -2.32
C ARG A 461 -8.01 8.19 -2.94
N LYS A 462 -8.92 8.76 -2.14
CA LYS A 462 -10.14 9.41 -2.64
C LYS A 462 -9.81 10.70 -3.38
N THR A 463 -9.00 11.56 -2.78
CA THR A 463 -8.54 12.83 -3.35
C THR A 463 -7.81 12.59 -4.67
N ARG A 464 -6.88 11.63 -4.69
CA ARG A 464 -6.12 11.25 -5.87
C ARG A 464 -6.99 10.70 -7.00
N LEU A 465 -7.85 9.71 -6.70
CA LEU A 465 -8.75 9.13 -7.71
C LEU A 465 -9.72 10.19 -8.26
N GLY A 466 -10.21 11.09 -7.41
CA GLY A 466 -11.01 12.24 -7.81
C GLY A 466 -10.27 13.20 -8.76
N LEU A 467 -8.98 13.46 -8.53
CA LEU A 467 -8.16 14.29 -9.44
C LEU A 467 -7.88 13.59 -10.78
N LEU A 468 -7.61 12.27 -10.76
CA LEU A 468 -7.38 11.49 -11.98
C LEU A 468 -8.64 11.41 -12.85
N LEU A 469 -9.80 11.09 -12.26
CA LEU A 469 -11.06 11.00 -12.99
C LEU A 469 -11.54 12.36 -13.55
N LYS A 470 -11.32 13.45 -12.80
CA LYS A 470 -11.68 14.82 -13.23
C LYS A 470 -10.75 15.44 -14.27
N SER A 471 -9.58 14.85 -14.52
CA SER A 471 -8.61 15.35 -15.51
C SER A 471 -8.67 14.52 -16.79
N PRO A 472 -9.27 15.00 -17.89
CA PRO A 472 -9.46 14.21 -19.10
C PRO A 472 -8.14 13.69 -19.69
N GLN A 473 -7.07 14.50 -19.62
CA GLN A 473 -5.74 14.14 -20.13
C GLN A 473 -5.08 13.02 -19.32
N LEU A 474 -5.17 13.07 -17.98
CA LEU A 474 -4.62 12.02 -17.12
C LEU A 474 -5.46 10.75 -17.22
N ASN A 475 -6.79 10.87 -17.24
CA ASN A 475 -7.71 9.74 -17.41
C ASN A 475 -7.44 9.02 -18.73
N ALA A 476 -7.48 9.72 -19.87
CA ALA A 476 -7.21 9.12 -21.18
C ALA A 476 -5.84 8.41 -21.24
N LYS A 477 -4.80 8.99 -20.64
CA LYS A 477 -3.48 8.38 -20.59
C LYS A 477 -3.42 7.12 -19.70
N ILE A 478 -4.16 7.10 -18.60
CA ILE A 478 -4.29 5.92 -17.73
C ILE A 478 -5.08 4.82 -18.44
N GLN A 479 -6.19 5.15 -19.12
CA GLN A 479 -7.00 4.20 -19.89
C GLN A 479 -6.19 3.55 -21.02
N ALA A 480 -5.43 4.36 -21.76
CA ALA A 480 -4.60 3.90 -22.89
C ALA A 480 -3.53 2.87 -22.50
N PHE A 481 -3.11 2.82 -21.23
CA PHE A 481 -2.24 1.77 -20.71
C PHE A 481 -3.04 0.66 -20.02
N ALA A 482 -3.90 1.00 -19.05
CA ALA A 482 -4.50 0.05 -18.12
C ALA A 482 -5.44 -0.96 -18.80
N TYR A 483 -6.24 -0.52 -19.78
CA TYR A 483 -7.19 -1.41 -20.46
C TYR A 483 -6.48 -2.39 -21.42
N PRO A 484 -5.55 -1.96 -22.31
CA PRO A 484 -4.73 -2.89 -23.07
C PRO A 484 -3.84 -3.78 -22.19
N PHE A 485 -3.35 -3.29 -21.05
CA PHE A 485 -2.57 -4.09 -20.10
C PHE A 485 -3.40 -5.23 -19.51
N PHE A 486 -4.63 -4.95 -19.03
CA PHE A 486 -5.57 -5.97 -18.58
C PHE A 486 -5.81 -7.04 -19.66
N LEU A 487 -6.07 -6.62 -20.90
CA LEU A 487 -6.35 -7.53 -22.02
C LEU A 487 -5.15 -8.43 -22.40
N ARG A 488 -3.91 -8.13 -22.01
CA ARG A 488 -2.76 -9.05 -22.23
C ARG A 488 -2.90 -10.38 -21.50
N GLY A 489 -3.72 -10.45 -20.47
CA GLY A 489 -4.04 -11.71 -19.78
C GLY A 489 -4.95 -12.62 -20.60
N VAL A 490 -5.63 -12.11 -21.62
CA VAL A 490 -6.49 -12.89 -22.51
C VAL A 490 -5.66 -13.33 -23.71
N LEU A 491 -5.42 -14.63 -23.85
CA LEU A 491 -4.59 -15.14 -24.94
C LEU A 491 -5.31 -15.03 -26.29
N ALA A 492 -4.61 -14.50 -27.28
CA ALA A 492 -5.07 -14.52 -28.67
C ALA A 492 -5.21 -15.98 -29.17
N PRO A 493 -6.20 -16.29 -30.02
CA PRO A 493 -6.36 -17.62 -30.59
C PRO A 493 -5.10 -18.09 -31.33
N VAL A 494 -4.67 -19.32 -31.07
CA VAL A 494 -3.58 -19.98 -31.79
C VAL A 494 -4.07 -20.41 -33.17
N PRO A 495 -3.24 -20.37 -34.24
CA PRO A 495 -3.64 -20.89 -35.56
C PRO A 495 -4.19 -22.31 -35.47
N GLY A 496 -5.38 -22.54 -36.05
CA GLY A 496 -6.10 -23.82 -35.97
C GLY A 496 -7.04 -23.98 -34.76
N GLN A 497 -6.88 -23.20 -33.69
CA GLN A 497 -7.74 -23.29 -32.49
C GLN A 497 -9.22 -23.13 -32.81
N GLY A 498 -9.59 -22.21 -33.71
CA GLY A 498 -10.98 -21.98 -34.11
C GLY A 498 -11.68 -23.16 -34.77
N ALA A 499 -10.95 -24.18 -35.24
CA ALA A 499 -11.53 -25.45 -35.72
C ALA A 499 -11.86 -26.42 -34.58
N ILE A 500 -11.30 -26.21 -33.38
CA ILE A 500 -11.50 -27.02 -32.17
C ILE A 500 -12.50 -26.32 -31.23
N SER A 501 -12.29 -25.02 -30.97
CA SER A 501 -13.07 -24.24 -30.02
C SER A 501 -12.93 -22.72 -30.27
N PRO A 502 -14.05 -21.96 -30.21
CA PRO A 502 -14.02 -20.50 -30.16
C PRO A 502 -13.63 -19.93 -28.79
N MET A 503 -13.54 -20.75 -27.72
CA MET A 503 -13.15 -20.28 -26.39
C MET A 503 -11.64 -20.00 -26.31
N ILE A 504 -11.26 -19.01 -25.50
CA ILE A 504 -9.86 -18.60 -25.28
C ILE A 504 -9.47 -18.69 -23.80
N VAL A 505 -8.17 -18.77 -23.51
CA VAL A 505 -7.66 -18.96 -22.13
C VAL A 505 -7.26 -17.63 -21.53
N GLN A 506 -7.63 -17.40 -20.27
CA GLN A 506 -7.14 -16.29 -19.46
C GLN A 506 -5.99 -16.75 -18.57
N VAL A 507 -4.88 -16.02 -18.59
CA VAL A 507 -3.64 -16.34 -17.89
C VAL A 507 -3.00 -15.11 -17.25
N ALA A 508 -2.14 -15.33 -16.28
CA ALA A 508 -1.24 -14.30 -15.78
C ALA A 508 -0.22 -13.98 -16.88
N HIS A 509 0.05 -12.69 -17.12
CA HIS A 509 0.93 -12.25 -18.20
C HIS A 509 2.19 -11.55 -17.66
N ASN A 510 3.24 -11.48 -18.48
CA ASN A 510 4.43 -10.73 -18.11
C ASN A 510 4.16 -9.22 -18.20
N MET A 511 4.56 -8.44 -17.18
CA MET A 511 4.45 -6.98 -17.14
C MET A 511 5.02 -6.31 -18.41
N GLY A 512 6.08 -6.89 -18.98
CA GLY A 512 6.67 -6.46 -20.25
C GLY A 512 7.39 -5.12 -20.15
N LYS A 513 7.29 -4.31 -21.20
CA LYS A 513 7.94 -2.99 -21.25
C LYS A 513 7.26 -2.01 -20.29
N ARG A 514 8.07 -1.44 -19.38
CA ARG A 514 7.71 -0.43 -18.39
C ARG A 514 7.29 0.89 -19.07
N ASP A 515 6.13 1.43 -18.71
CA ASP A 515 5.67 2.75 -19.14
C ASP A 515 5.81 3.76 -17.99
N TYR A 516 6.99 4.37 -17.91
CA TYR A 516 7.28 5.43 -16.95
C TYR A 516 6.37 6.67 -17.13
N SER A 517 5.80 6.86 -18.32
CA SER A 517 4.92 7.99 -18.63
C SER A 517 3.51 7.78 -18.07
N TYR A 518 3.07 6.53 -17.96
CA TYR A 518 1.88 6.08 -17.23
C TYR A 518 2.10 6.17 -15.71
N VAL A 519 3.20 5.62 -15.20
CA VAL A 519 3.57 5.71 -13.77
C VAL A 519 3.63 7.17 -13.30
N ALA A 520 4.25 8.06 -14.09
CA ALA A 520 4.27 9.48 -13.79
C ALA A 520 2.87 10.10 -13.74
N ALA A 521 1.94 9.71 -14.61
CA ALA A 521 0.55 10.17 -14.60
C ALA A 521 -0.21 9.69 -13.34
N CYS A 522 0.01 8.44 -12.92
CA CYS A 522 -0.57 7.88 -11.69
C CYS A 522 -0.04 8.56 -10.41
N LEU A 523 1.25 8.92 -10.38
CA LEU A 523 1.87 9.58 -9.21
C LEU A 523 1.70 11.10 -9.17
N PHE A 524 1.50 11.76 -10.32
CA PHE A 524 1.45 13.22 -10.42
C PHE A 524 0.56 13.91 -9.37
N PRO A 525 -0.68 13.45 -9.06
CA PRO A 525 -1.52 14.15 -8.10
C PRO A 525 -0.98 14.09 -6.66
N ALA A 526 -0.18 13.08 -6.29
CA ALA A 526 0.43 12.99 -4.97
C ALA A 526 1.55 14.03 -4.77
N PHE A 527 2.18 14.50 -5.85
CA PHE A 527 3.19 15.56 -5.82
C PHE A 527 2.64 16.94 -6.19
N LEU A 528 1.39 17.04 -6.66
CA LEU A 528 0.75 18.31 -7.02
C LEU A 528 0.69 19.30 -5.83
N SER A 529 0.65 18.79 -4.61
CA SER A 529 0.66 19.61 -3.39
C SER A 529 2.00 20.35 -3.15
N LEU A 530 3.09 20.00 -3.85
CA LEU A 530 4.32 20.80 -3.87
C LEU A 530 4.11 22.21 -4.41
N VAL A 531 3.08 22.46 -5.23
CA VAL A 531 2.73 23.82 -5.69
C VAL A 531 2.39 24.72 -4.50
N TRP A 532 1.74 24.18 -3.46
CA TRP A 532 1.47 24.92 -2.22
C TRP A 532 2.71 25.16 -1.38
N ILE A 533 3.71 24.26 -1.42
CA ILE A 533 5.03 24.46 -0.81
C ILE A 533 5.78 25.63 -1.49
N VAL A 534 5.74 25.69 -2.83
CA VAL A 534 6.32 26.80 -3.61
C VAL A 534 5.60 28.12 -3.30
N ALA A 535 4.27 28.12 -3.31
CA ALA A 535 3.48 29.31 -2.97
C ALA A 535 3.76 29.79 -1.54
N TYR A 536 3.84 28.87 -0.57
CA TYR A 536 4.24 29.17 0.82
C TYR A 536 5.63 29.82 0.89
N ALA A 537 6.63 29.27 0.21
CA ALA A 537 7.98 29.82 0.19
C ALA A 537 8.03 31.24 -0.42
N ILE A 538 7.30 31.49 -1.51
CA ILE A 538 7.21 32.80 -2.15
C ILE A 538 6.50 33.81 -1.22
N LEU A 539 5.32 33.46 -0.69
CA LEU A 539 4.55 34.31 0.23
C LEU A 539 5.36 34.65 1.48
N ARG A 540 6.09 33.67 2.04
CA ARG A 540 6.97 33.86 3.19
C ARG A 540 8.10 34.85 2.90
N LYS A 541 8.70 34.77 1.71
CA LYS A 541 9.78 35.65 1.25
C LYS A 541 9.29 37.08 0.99
N ILE A 542 8.06 37.25 0.50
CA ILE A 542 7.37 38.54 0.40
C ILE A 542 7.10 39.10 1.81
N TYR A 543 6.50 38.29 2.70
CA TYR A 543 6.19 38.70 4.07
C TYR A 543 7.42 39.18 4.83
N ARG A 544 8.55 38.46 4.77
CA ARG A 544 9.82 38.87 5.41
C ARG A 544 10.45 40.13 4.83
N ARG A 545 10.17 40.46 3.56
CA ARG A 545 10.61 41.74 2.95
C ARG A 545 9.79 42.92 3.46
N ILE A 546 8.50 42.74 3.70
CA ILE A 546 7.59 43.79 4.20
C ILE A 546 7.73 43.94 5.72
N PHE A 547 7.90 42.82 6.44
CA PHE A 547 8.02 42.75 7.90
C PHE A 547 9.34 42.05 8.28
N PRO A 548 10.46 42.78 8.34
CA PRO A 548 11.74 42.22 8.76
C PRO A 548 11.64 41.65 10.19
N PRO A 549 12.29 40.50 10.48
CA PRO A 549 12.21 39.87 11.79
C PRO A 549 12.88 40.73 12.86
N LYS A 550 12.15 41.03 13.94
CA LYS A 550 12.66 41.79 15.08
C LYS A 550 13.73 40.99 15.82
N VAL A 551 14.84 41.64 16.16
CA VAL A 551 15.93 41.03 16.92
C VAL A 551 15.47 40.72 18.35
N LEU A 552 15.61 39.46 18.79
CA LEU A 552 15.33 39.04 20.16
C LEU A 552 16.46 39.50 21.09
N VAL A 553 16.29 40.68 21.67
CA VAL A 553 17.18 41.24 22.71
C VAL A 553 16.64 40.86 24.09
N GLN A 554 17.40 40.10 24.86
CA GLN A 554 17.02 39.73 26.22
C GLN A 554 17.45 40.84 27.20
N GLN A 555 16.53 41.77 27.50
CA GLN A 555 16.73 42.80 28.51
C GLN A 555 16.47 42.25 29.93
N ASN A 556 17.48 42.31 30.79
CA ASN A 556 17.31 42.10 32.24
C ASN A 556 16.98 43.44 32.92
N THR A 557 16.02 43.42 33.85
CA THR A 557 15.31 44.58 34.41
C THR A 557 16.11 45.48 35.38
N THR A 558 17.44 45.50 35.29
CA THR A 558 18.32 46.19 36.26
C THR A 558 19.49 46.97 35.62
N GLY A 559 19.33 47.46 34.39
CA GLY A 559 20.32 48.32 33.73
C GLY A 559 19.70 49.38 32.83
N THR A 560 20.06 50.65 33.06
CA THR A 560 19.65 51.84 32.30
C THR A 560 20.37 51.97 30.94
N ALA A 561 20.48 50.87 30.20
CA ALA A 561 21.01 50.86 28.84
C ALA A 561 19.90 51.24 27.83
N ARG A 562 19.77 52.54 27.56
CA ARG A 562 18.90 53.07 26.50
C ARG A 562 19.45 52.65 25.12
N SER A 563 18.56 52.12 24.27
CA SER A 563 18.71 51.96 22.81
C SER A 563 20.13 51.78 22.26
N LEU A 564 20.58 50.53 22.14
CA LEU A 564 21.46 50.17 21.02
C LEU A 564 20.66 50.38 19.72
N ASP A 565 21.27 51.06 18.76
CA ASP A 565 20.64 51.39 17.48
C ASP A 565 20.34 50.12 16.67
N GLU A 566 19.21 50.07 15.95
CA GLU A 566 18.83 48.87 15.18
C GLU A 566 19.89 48.55 14.10
N GLU A 567 20.53 49.57 13.53
CA GLU A 567 21.65 49.43 12.60
C GLU A 567 22.88 48.77 13.25
N SER A 568 23.20 49.12 14.50
CA SER A 568 24.31 48.50 15.24
C SER A 568 24.08 47.01 15.52
N LEU A 569 22.83 46.63 15.82
CA LEU A 569 22.43 45.23 15.99
C LEU A 569 22.43 44.45 14.67
N LEU A 570 22.10 45.10 13.54
CA LEU A 570 22.19 44.52 12.21
C LEU A 570 23.63 44.30 11.74
N ILE A 571 24.56 45.21 12.07
CA ILE A 571 26.00 45.02 11.85
C ILE A 571 26.50 43.85 12.70
N GLN A 572 26.15 43.81 13.99
CA GLN A 572 26.58 42.75 14.89
C GLN A 572 25.99 41.37 14.54
N LYS A 573 24.81 41.32 13.90
CA LYS A 573 24.20 40.09 13.37
C LYS A 573 25.11 39.37 12.36
N ARG A 574 25.93 40.10 11.60
CA ARG A 574 26.87 39.53 10.60
C ARG A 574 28.11 38.88 11.22
N VAL A 575 28.39 39.12 12.51
CA VAL A 575 29.53 38.51 13.21
C VAL A 575 29.15 37.07 13.59
N LEU A 576 30.04 36.11 13.36
CA LEU A 576 29.83 34.71 13.76
C LEU A 576 29.96 34.55 15.28
N THR A 577 29.18 33.66 15.89
CA THR A 577 29.33 33.29 17.31
C THR A 577 30.56 32.41 17.52
N LEU A 578 31.06 32.28 18.76
CA LEU A 578 32.17 31.38 19.07
C LEU A 578 31.77 29.92 18.80
N PHE A 579 30.51 29.55 19.02
CA PHE A 579 29.91 28.28 18.54
C PHE A 579 30.02 28.11 17.02
N GLU A 580 29.66 29.11 16.20
CA GLU A 580 29.74 29.04 14.73
C GLU A 580 31.20 28.87 14.29
N VAL A 581 32.14 29.58 14.91
CA VAL A 581 33.59 29.50 14.63
C VAL A 581 34.19 28.16 15.07
N ALA A 582 33.82 27.64 16.26
CA ALA A 582 34.36 26.39 16.79
C ALA A 582 33.82 25.14 16.08
N THR A 583 32.54 25.14 15.70
CA THR A 583 31.90 23.99 15.02
C THR A 583 31.96 24.03 13.50
N GLY A 584 32.24 25.20 12.91
CA GLY A 584 32.16 25.42 11.47
C GLY A 584 30.73 25.38 10.91
N THR A 585 29.70 25.51 11.75
CA THR A 585 28.28 25.45 11.33
C THR A 585 27.59 26.81 11.45
N GLU A 586 27.05 27.33 10.35
CA GLU A 586 26.34 28.61 10.32
C GLU A 586 24.89 28.49 10.84
N LEU A 587 24.53 29.24 11.87
CA LEU A 587 23.21 29.19 12.51
C LEU A 587 22.09 29.74 11.61
N GLU A 588 22.41 30.73 10.78
CA GLU A 588 21.42 31.46 9.97
C GLU A 588 21.11 30.77 8.63
N HIS A 589 22.08 30.10 8.01
CA HIS A 589 22.01 29.58 6.64
C HIS A 589 21.41 28.17 6.47
N ARG A 590 20.85 27.57 7.54
CA ARG A 590 20.12 26.30 7.41
C ARG A 590 18.75 26.49 6.76
N PHE A 591 18.64 26.04 5.51
CA PHE A 591 17.41 26.02 4.68
C PHE A 591 16.91 24.57 4.46
N GLY A 592 15.72 24.41 3.87
CA GLY A 592 15.11 23.10 3.60
C GLY A 592 14.00 22.71 4.57
N LEU A 593 13.79 21.40 4.76
CA LEU A 593 12.71 20.83 5.58
C LEU A 593 13.03 20.92 7.08
N VAL A 594 12.93 22.11 7.65
CA VAL A 594 13.22 22.39 9.06
C VAL A 594 12.15 23.34 9.58
N SER A 595 11.58 23.04 10.75
CA SER A 595 10.68 23.95 11.45
C SER A 595 11.36 25.29 11.73
N ASP A 596 10.56 26.33 11.97
CA ASP A 596 11.14 27.58 12.46
C ASP A 596 11.73 27.43 13.86
N TYR A 597 12.81 28.16 14.12
CA TYR A 597 13.53 28.21 15.37
C TYR A 597 14.34 29.52 15.43
N ASP A 598 14.49 30.07 16.63
CA ASP A 598 15.30 31.27 16.85
C ASP A 598 16.78 30.90 16.72
N THR A 599 17.53 31.57 15.85
CA THR A 599 18.93 31.22 15.56
C THR A 599 19.87 31.71 16.65
N CYS A 600 19.70 32.98 17.06
CA CYS A 600 20.58 33.67 18.00
C CYS A 600 19.78 34.52 18.98
N VAL A 601 20.34 34.75 20.17
CA VAL A 601 19.80 35.67 21.18
C VAL A 601 20.87 36.73 21.47
N PHE A 602 20.45 37.99 21.58
CA PHE A 602 21.37 39.06 21.95
C PHE A 602 21.30 39.33 23.46
N ILE A 603 22.40 39.07 24.16
CA ILE A 603 22.55 39.30 25.59
C ILE A 603 23.61 40.39 25.78
N ARG A 604 23.23 41.51 26.40
CA ARG A 604 24.10 42.69 26.63
C ARG A 604 24.80 43.24 25.37
N GLY A 605 24.17 43.13 24.20
CA GLY A 605 24.78 43.57 22.94
C GLY A 605 25.96 42.69 22.51
N VAL A 606 25.84 41.37 22.71
CA VAL A 606 26.70 40.33 22.12
C VAL A 606 25.79 39.22 21.58
N LYS A 607 26.14 38.64 20.43
CA LYS A 607 25.39 37.56 19.74
C LYS A 607 25.73 36.22 20.38
N PHE A 608 24.72 35.49 20.86
CA PHE A 608 24.85 34.12 21.36
C PHE A 608 24.04 33.15 20.49
N ALA A 609 24.50 31.92 20.33
CA ALA A 609 23.74 30.83 19.74
C ALA A 609 22.59 30.45 20.68
N SER A 610 21.35 30.46 20.16
CA SER A 610 20.19 30.05 20.96
C SER A 610 20.22 28.54 21.22
N ALA A 611 19.57 28.10 22.30
CA ALA A 611 19.34 26.67 22.55
C ALA A 611 18.69 25.97 21.33
N ASP A 612 17.68 26.62 20.76
CA ASP A 612 16.97 26.16 19.57
C ASP A 612 17.88 26.12 18.33
N GLY A 613 18.83 27.05 18.20
CA GLY A 613 19.82 27.10 17.12
C GLY A 613 20.91 26.03 17.22
N ILE A 614 21.36 25.70 18.43
CA ILE A 614 22.35 24.64 18.69
C ILE A 614 21.74 23.27 18.38
N TYR A 615 20.56 22.98 18.96
CA TYR A 615 19.84 21.74 18.67
C TYR A 615 19.43 21.64 17.21
N SER A 616 18.96 22.74 16.61
CA SER A 616 18.59 22.80 15.19
C SER A 616 19.78 22.91 14.24
N ASN A 617 21.02 22.75 14.71
CA ASN A 617 22.17 22.38 13.87
C ASN A 617 22.74 21.01 14.23
N GLY A 618 22.01 20.22 15.02
CA GLY A 618 22.36 18.84 15.32
C GLY A 618 23.27 18.65 16.52
N PHE A 619 23.43 19.64 17.40
CA PHE A 619 24.28 19.54 18.59
C PHE A 619 23.48 19.47 19.90
N VAL A 620 24.03 18.77 20.90
CA VAL A 620 23.55 18.75 22.29
C VAL A 620 24.73 18.85 23.25
N ILE A 621 24.47 19.21 24.51
CA ILE A 621 25.49 19.31 25.55
C ILE A 621 25.34 18.12 26.51
N ALA A 622 26.37 17.30 26.62
CA ALA A 622 26.45 16.22 27.60
C ALA A 622 27.04 16.74 28.92
N ASN A 623 26.28 16.54 30.01
CA ASN A 623 26.63 16.88 31.39
C ASN A 623 27.14 18.32 31.60
N GLU A 624 26.60 19.28 30.83
CA GLU A 624 27.01 20.69 30.79
C GLU A 624 28.52 20.93 30.49
N LYS A 625 29.25 19.92 30.00
CA LYS A 625 30.71 19.93 29.79
C LYS A 625 31.17 19.69 28.36
N TYR A 626 30.43 18.89 27.59
CA TYR A 626 30.85 18.48 26.25
C TYR A 626 29.75 18.74 25.23
N LEU A 627 30.04 19.56 24.22
CA LEU A 627 29.21 19.75 23.04
C LEU A 627 29.46 18.58 22.06
N LEU A 628 28.41 17.85 21.73
CA LEU A 628 28.44 16.65 20.89
C LEU A 628 27.44 16.78 19.75
N HIS A 629 27.78 16.23 18.58
CA HIS A 629 26.81 16.09 17.50
C HIS A 629 25.85 14.92 17.81
N ALA A 630 24.55 15.15 17.69
CA ALA A 630 23.49 14.24 18.12
C ALA A 630 23.51 12.88 17.39
N SER A 631 23.94 12.84 16.11
CA SER A 631 24.13 11.58 15.38
C SER A 631 25.15 10.66 16.01
N ASP A 632 26.10 11.23 16.75
CA ASP A 632 27.28 10.50 17.22
C ASP A 632 27.08 9.94 18.63
N ILE A 633 26.03 10.33 19.35
CA ILE A 633 25.66 9.81 20.68
C ILE A 633 25.49 8.29 20.64
N TRP A 634 24.77 7.76 19.65
CA TRP A 634 24.62 6.31 19.46
C TRP A 634 25.94 5.62 19.12
N THR A 635 26.79 6.30 18.36
CA THR A 635 28.15 5.83 18.03
C THR A 635 29.00 5.74 19.31
N ILE A 636 28.99 6.77 20.16
CA ILE A 636 29.70 6.80 21.46
C ILE A 636 29.14 5.73 22.41
N ALA A 637 27.82 5.57 22.49
CA ALA A 637 27.18 4.55 23.32
C ALA A 637 27.60 3.12 22.91
N MET A 638 27.67 2.84 21.60
CA MET A 638 28.21 1.57 21.11
C MET A 638 29.72 1.43 21.34
N MET A 639 30.53 2.49 21.19
CA MET A 639 31.96 2.44 21.53
C MET A 639 32.18 2.13 23.03
N LYS A 640 31.28 2.63 23.90
CA LYS A 640 31.26 2.31 25.33
C LYS A 640 30.93 0.84 25.57
N LEU A 641 29.89 0.33 24.91
CA LEU A 641 29.41 -1.05 25.06
C LEU A 641 30.44 -2.09 24.58
N PHE A 642 30.97 -1.91 23.38
CA PHE A 642 31.94 -2.84 22.77
C PHE A 642 33.40 -2.54 23.14
N ARG A 643 33.65 -1.50 23.96
CA ARG A 643 34.99 -1.00 24.36
C ARG A 643 35.96 -0.73 23.20
N THR A 644 35.44 -0.57 21.99
CA THR A 644 36.20 -0.54 20.73
C THR A 644 35.87 0.72 19.94
N ARG A 645 36.88 1.44 19.44
CA ARG A 645 36.68 2.62 18.57
C ARG A 645 36.54 2.17 17.12
N PHE A 646 35.31 2.21 16.60
CA PHE A 646 35.00 1.88 15.20
C PHE A 646 34.77 3.10 14.29
N ARG A 647 34.74 4.32 14.85
CA ARG A 647 34.61 5.59 14.11
C ARG A 647 35.34 6.70 14.86
N ASN A 648 35.81 7.72 14.15
CA ASN A 648 36.28 8.97 14.78
C ASN A 648 35.08 9.88 15.08
N VAL A 649 34.96 10.29 16.33
CA VAL A 649 33.92 11.21 16.82
C VAL A 649 34.60 12.33 17.60
N TYR A 650 34.15 13.56 17.40
CA TYR A 650 34.72 14.75 18.02
C TYR A 650 33.75 15.38 19.02
N ALA A 651 34.29 15.92 20.10
CA ALA A 651 33.59 16.67 21.13
C ALA A 651 34.27 18.03 21.33
N TYR A 652 33.52 19.06 21.70
CA TYR A 652 34.09 20.35 22.08
C TYR A 652 33.82 20.60 23.57
N GLU A 653 34.82 21.07 24.31
CA GLU A 653 34.63 21.40 25.73
C GLU A 653 33.85 22.69 25.90
N VAL A 654 32.88 22.68 26.80
CA VAL A 654 32.03 23.82 27.14
C VAL A 654 32.39 24.29 28.54
N HIS A 655 32.83 25.54 28.65
CA HIS A 655 33.13 26.19 29.93
C HIS A 655 32.08 27.28 30.19
N ASN A 656 31.16 27.02 31.12
CA ASN A 656 29.98 27.86 31.42
C ASN A 656 29.05 28.07 30.21
N THR A 657 29.38 29.04 29.35
CA THR A 657 28.67 29.37 28.11
C THR A 657 29.59 29.45 26.89
N THR A 658 30.91 29.34 27.06
CA THR A 658 31.90 29.42 25.97
C THR A 658 32.30 28.05 25.46
N VAL A 659 32.24 27.86 24.14
CA VAL A 659 32.72 26.66 23.45
C VAL A 659 34.21 26.81 23.14
N GLN A 660 35.02 25.83 23.50
CA GLN A 660 36.44 25.81 23.13
C GLN A 660 36.60 25.49 21.63
N PRO A 661 37.48 26.19 20.89
CA PRO A 661 37.68 25.96 19.46
C PRO A 661 38.39 24.64 19.14
N THR A 662 39.01 24.00 20.14
CA THR A 662 39.79 22.77 19.97
C THR A 662 38.89 21.53 20.06
N ALA A 663 38.79 20.78 18.97
CA ALA A 663 38.04 19.52 18.93
C ALA A 663 38.80 18.37 19.62
N LEU A 664 38.19 17.74 20.63
CA LEU A 664 38.69 16.57 21.34
C LEU A 664 38.20 15.29 20.65
N LEU A 665 39.12 14.36 20.35
CA LEU A 665 38.76 13.03 19.83
C LEU A 665 38.22 12.14 20.97
N VAL A 666 37.02 11.58 20.77
CA VAL A 666 36.34 10.76 21.78
C VAL A 666 36.83 9.30 21.74
N TYR A 667 37.23 8.78 22.90
CA TYR A 667 37.58 7.37 23.12
C TYR A 667 36.54 6.68 24.03
N PRO A 668 36.50 5.33 24.09
CA PRO A 668 35.60 4.59 24.97
C PRO A 668 35.69 4.94 26.47
N HIS A 669 36.78 5.58 26.92
CA HIS A 669 36.95 6.03 28.31
C HIS A 669 36.62 7.51 28.54
N THR A 670 36.54 8.35 27.49
CA THR A 670 36.39 9.82 27.59
C THR A 670 35.06 10.27 28.23
N LEU A 671 33.96 9.60 27.89
CA LEU A 671 32.61 9.94 28.38
C LEU A 671 32.03 8.78 29.18
N THR A 672 31.36 9.06 30.30
CA THR A 672 30.63 8.04 31.08
C THR A 672 29.21 7.84 30.53
N LEU A 673 28.57 6.71 30.87
CA LEU A 673 27.17 6.48 30.49
C LEU A 673 26.22 7.50 31.14
N ARG A 674 26.58 8.04 32.32
CA ARG A 674 25.83 9.11 32.99
C ARG A 674 25.88 10.41 32.19
N ASP A 675 27.02 10.72 31.56
CA ASP A 675 27.15 11.91 30.70
C ASP A 675 26.24 11.83 29.46
N LEU A 676 26.06 10.62 28.92
CA LEU A 676 25.16 10.37 27.77
C LEU A 676 23.66 10.36 28.16
N LEU A 677 23.33 10.23 29.44
CA LEU A 677 21.96 10.35 29.96
C LEU A 677 21.63 11.79 30.38
N ASN A 678 22.62 12.55 30.85
CA ASN A 678 22.50 13.97 31.20
C ASN A 678 22.69 14.89 29.96
N LEU A 679 21.90 14.67 28.91
CA LEU A 679 21.86 15.57 27.74
C LEU A 679 21.04 16.82 28.06
N SER A 680 21.56 18.01 27.80
CA SER A 680 20.87 19.29 27.93
C SER A 680 21.18 20.21 26.74
N VAL A 681 20.52 21.36 26.70
CA VAL A 681 20.81 22.42 25.72
C VAL A 681 20.70 23.76 26.45
N SER A 682 21.72 24.60 26.29
CA SER A 682 21.79 25.94 26.86
C SER A 682 22.22 26.95 25.78
N VAL A 683 22.15 28.24 26.09
CA VAL A 683 22.64 29.31 25.21
C VAL A 683 24.17 29.32 25.28
N LEU A 684 24.84 29.34 24.12
CA LEU A 684 26.31 29.34 24.00
C LEU A 684 26.78 30.60 23.28
N SER A 685 27.96 31.11 23.63
CA SER A 685 28.59 32.28 22.99
C SER A 685 29.14 32.00 21.61
#